data_AF-A0AAU9L4N7-F1
#
_entry.id   AF-A0AAU9L4N7-F1
#
_cell.length_a   1.000
_cell.length_b   1.000
_cell.length_c   1.000
_cell.angle_alpha   90.00
_cell.angle_beta   90.00
_cell.angle_gamma   90.00
#
_symmetry.space_group_name_H-M   'P 1'
#
loop_
_entity.id
_entity.type
_entity.pdbx_description
1 polymer ?
#
loop_
_entity_poly.entity_id
_entity_poly.type
_entity_poly.pdbx_seq_one_letter_code
_entity_poly.pdbx_strand_id
1 'polypeptide(L)'
;MDMEFGGVGAGTSDIVGFQYMKPGEALLAAQALAHEDFHQAAIQVQRILEYQKPDGLLPHLVYGPTVPSNLRWIPSNRTFHPGPAFWKNSSLMEHQEKEVVFDTSTISAPPVAADVAWEIFRLAPYDSVLGVKTTAVQFLCQIYQPLQRLQKHLFYSRRSSASSGLLTAHHPWETFSSLSPHWKGFLTTLKKAPDYEAVVSSIPEEARNRFAAGASTLFSAQDAVDNIHVSTVVEPIAYSAASGETVRFGVEDVEFNALMLRSSLGLENIGRVLADHSSVCNGFTLSKSDLLKDVIKLRAMSKGLKEALVGSNTTHGLWNTSVNFFADSSRVSLTATYSLRGFLPGYAVELDDEKKMRSMEHFLSKPSSFSFFCAQFPAVFFACSEEDLTTVAGSIDGRSAPTTWILYNYYVLRGFVRNKFPGLADYIRNKTRDMICEATVPTRPYFSWFRMSLAMEKPTPAALAAVYDSHNGAPVEVFDDAYLGSTLAAAAFLNILLPAVTPPPSPDTPPVDHRILSVIMCVELVVAFGVAMSCFLFSVYFVANRPRETRLSIGSTAHRRSSTEAARRNCSQDRSNRHRYDLEDRKRSSPNGLLSAENNSPYSDCSPRPGRVPNDLEEALLSGAGEHYGSFDEAEQPQSLSNFAWKAAKRVLASISPW
;
A
#
# COMPACT_ATOMS: atom_id res chain seq x y z
N MET A 1 16.52 9.24 -2.42
CA MET A 1 15.72 10.47 -2.68
C MET A 1 16.51 11.39 -3.60
N ASP A 2 15.86 12.03 -4.56
CA ASP A 2 16.45 13.15 -5.30
C ASP A 2 16.57 14.34 -4.33
N MET A 3 17.80 14.80 -4.09
CA MET A 3 18.06 15.88 -3.12
C MET A 3 17.37 17.19 -3.50
N GLU A 4 17.10 17.42 -4.78
CA GLU A 4 16.52 18.69 -5.25
C GLU A 4 15.00 18.73 -5.08
N PHE A 5 14.33 17.58 -5.17
CA PHE A 5 12.88 17.46 -4.94
C PHE A 5 12.49 16.99 -3.54
N GLY A 6 13.44 16.43 -2.77
CA GLY A 6 13.14 15.81 -1.49
C GLY A 6 12.21 14.59 -1.61
N GLY A 7 12.17 13.93 -2.76
CA GLY A 7 11.32 12.78 -3.07
C GLY A 7 11.92 11.86 -4.13
N VAL A 8 11.30 10.71 -4.39
CA VAL A 8 11.75 9.83 -5.48
C VAL A 8 11.16 10.31 -6.80
N GLY A 9 12.02 10.65 -7.76
CA GLY A 9 11.62 11.00 -9.12
C GLY A 9 11.12 9.80 -9.93
N ALA A 10 10.54 10.07 -11.10
CA ALA A 10 10.10 9.02 -12.03
C ALA A 10 11.27 8.18 -12.59
N GLY A 11 12.51 8.64 -12.37
CA GLY A 11 13.72 7.94 -12.75
C GLY A 11 15.00 8.75 -12.56
N THR A 12 16.15 8.15 -12.90
CA THR A 12 17.45 8.84 -12.90
C THR A 12 17.60 9.75 -14.11
N SER A 13 18.27 10.89 -13.94
CA SER A 13 18.39 11.93 -14.99
C SER A 13 19.10 11.42 -16.25
N ASP A 14 20.01 10.47 -16.12
CA ASP A 14 20.74 9.83 -17.21
C ASP A 14 19.87 8.92 -18.09
N ILE A 15 18.72 8.46 -17.57
CA ILE A 15 17.76 7.64 -18.33
C ILE A 15 16.56 8.47 -18.78
N VAL A 16 16.08 9.36 -17.93
CA VAL A 16 14.92 10.21 -18.18
C VAL A 16 15.25 11.39 -19.11
N GLY A 17 16.50 11.86 -19.08
CA GLY A 17 16.99 12.98 -19.90
C GLY A 17 16.66 14.38 -19.34
N PHE A 18 15.85 14.48 -18.29
CA PHE A 18 15.59 15.69 -17.53
C PHE A 18 15.04 15.33 -16.15
N GLN A 19 14.96 16.32 -15.27
CA GLN A 19 14.59 16.12 -13.90
C GLN A 19 13.12 16.50 -13.66
N TYR A 20 12.30 15.53 -13.27
CA TYR A 20 10.91 15.77 -12.89
C TYR A 20 10.43 14.73 -11.86
N MET A 21 9.33 15.08 -11.21
CA MET A 21 8.61 14.20 -10.31
C MET A 21 7.14 14.13 -10.71
N LYS A 22 6.57 12.93 -10.71
CA LYS A 22 5.12 12.70 -10.75
C LYS A 22 4.61 12.46 -9.33
N PRO A 23 3.91 13.41 -8.69
CA PRO A 23 3.48 13.26 -7.29
C PRO A 23 2.68 11.98 -7.01
N GLY A 24 1.82 11.55 -7.92
CA GLY A 24 1.07 10.29 -7.78
C GLY A 24 1.99 9.07 -7.64
N GLU A 25 3.00 8.96 -8.50
CA GLU A 25 3.97 7.86 -8.45
C GLU A 25 4.91 7.97 -7.24
N ALA A 26 5.35 9.18 -6.92
CA ALA A 26 6.22 9.46 -5.79
C ALA A 26 5.55 9.15 -4.44
N LEU A 27 4.22 9.26 -4.35
CA LEU A 27 3.44 8.83 -3.19
C LEU A 27 3.45 7.29 -3.06
N LEU A 28 3.21 6.56 -4.15
CA LEU A 28 3.29 5.08 -4.13
C LEU A 28 4.71 4.61 -3.75
N ALA A 29 5.74 5.32 -4.23
CA ALA A 29 7.11 5.12 -3.80
C ALA A 29 7.25 5.32 -2.29
N ALA A 30 6.77 6.45 -1.74
CA ALA A 30 6.79 6.72 -0.30
C ALA A 30 6.11 5.61 0.53
N GLN A 31 5.03 5.02 0.03
CA GLN A 31 4.41 3.86 0.69
C GLN A 31 5.37 2.68 0.77
N ALA A 32 6.08 2.38 -0.33
CA ALA A 32 7.03 1.29 -0.34
C ALA A 32 8.18 1.53 0.65
N LEU A 33 8.63 2.79 0.80
CA LEU A 33 9.68 3.17 1.76
C LEU A 33 9.28 2.92 3.19
N ALA A 34 7.99 3.11 3.50
CA ALA A 34 7.50 2.97 4.86
C ALA A 34 7.60 1.54 5.40
N HIS A 35 7.83 0.54 4.53
CA HIS A 35 8.13 -0.82 4.97
C HIS A 35 9.51 -0.94 5.63
N GLU A 36 10.45 -0.04 5.35
CA GLU A 36 11.81 -0.04 5.91
C GLU A 36 12.05 1.17 6.80
N ASP A 37 11.78 2.37 6.29
CA ASP A 37 11.99 3.63 7.00
C ASP A 37 10.73 4.51 6.91
N PHE A 38 9.91 4.39 7.95
CA PHE A 38 8.71 5.22 8.12
C PHE A 38 9.02 6.73 8.12
N HIS A 39 10.14 7.15 8.71
CA HIS A 39 10.47 8.57 8.83
C HIS A 39 10.84 9.18 7.48
N GLN A 40 11.62 8.45 6.67
CA GLN A 40 11.91 8.87 5.30
C GLN A 40 10.65 8.91 4.43
N ALA A 41 9.75 7.92 4.56
CA ALA A 41 8.45 7.95 3.90
C ALA A 41 7.62 9.17 4.29
N ALA A 42 7.55 9.48 5.59
CA ALA A 42 6.80 10.60 6.13
C ALA A 42 7.33 11.96 5.62
N ILE A 43 8.65 12.13 5.59
CA ILE A 43 9.29 13.32 5.02
C ILE A 43 8.96 13.45 3.53
N GLN A 44 9.07 12.37 2.76
CA GLN A 44 8.79 12.41 1.33
C GLN A 44 7.34 12.83 1.04
N VAL A 45 6.36 12.31 1.79
CA VAL A 45 4.96 12.75 1.64
C VAL A 45 4.80 14.24 1.95
N GLN A 46 5.46 14.74 3.01
CA GLN A 46 5.42 16.17 3.34
C GLN A 46 5.99 17.02 2.21
N ARG A 47 7.15 16.64 1.66
CA ARG A 47 7.77 17.31 0.51
C ARG A 47 6.89 17.28 -0.72
N ILE A 48 6.28 16.14 -1.04
CA ILE A 48 5.35 16.04 -2.17
C ILE A 48 4.18 17.03 -2.02
N LEU A 49 3.67 17.22 -0.80
CA LEU A 49 2.57 18.14 -0.52
C LEU A 49 2.98 19.62 -0.52
N GLU A 50 4.28 19.95 -0.42
CA GLU A 50 4.78 21.32 -0.60
C GLU A 50 4.56 21.83 -2.04
N TYR A 51 4.44 20.93 -3.02
CA TYR A 51 4.13 21.27 -4.42
C TYR A 51 2.64 21.53 -4.69
N GLN A 52 1.78 21.41 -3.66
CA GLN A 52 0.37 21.74 -3.78
C GLN A 52 0.18 23.23 -4.07
N LYS A 53 -0.63 23.54 -5.09
CA LYS A 53 -0.97 24.92 -5.44
C LYS A 53 -1.84 25.59 -4.37
N PRO A 54 -1.90 26.94 -4.31
CA PRO A 54 -2.71 27.65 -3.32
C PRO A 54 -4.20 27.27 -3.30
N ASP A 55 -4.75 26.86 -4.45
CA ASP A 55 -6.14 26.41 -4.61
C ASP A 55 -6.38 24.96 -4.12
N GLY A 56 -5.34 24.26 -3.69
CA GLY A 56 -5.37 22.88 -3.21
C GLY A 56 -5.01 21.83 -4.27
N LEU A 57 -4.82 22.19 -5.54
CA LEU A 57 -4.45 21.22 -6.57
C LEU A 57 -3.05 20.64 -6.33
N LEU A 58 -2.93 19.31 -6.32
CA LEU A 58 -1.64 18.63 -6.40
C LEU A 58 -1.34 18.32 -7.87
N PRO A 59 -0.33 18.94 -8.49
CA PRO A 59 -0.08 18.81 -9.92
C PRO A 59 0.38 17.39 -10.32
N HIS A 60 0.10 16.98 -11.56
CA HIS A 60 0.61 15.72 -12.12
C HIS A 60 2.13 15.72 -12.33
N LEU A 61 2.72 16.85 -12.73
CA LEU A 61 4.16 17.01 -12.95
C LEU A 61 4.72 18.18 -12.14
N VAL A 62 5.90 17.95 -11.56
CA VAL A 62 6.76 18.97 -10.95
C VAL A 62 8.09 18.92 -11.68
N TYR A 63 8.50 20.05 -12.26
CA TYR A 63 9.76 20.15 -13.01
C TYR A 63 10.89 20.61 -12.09
N GLY A 64 12.07 20.05 -12.31
CA GLY A 64 13.27 20.39 -11.56
C GLY A 64 13.82 21.75 -11.97
N PRO A 65 14.66 22.38 -11.12
CA PRO A 65 15.25 23.67 -11.42
C PRO A 65 16.15 23.63 -12.66
N THR A 66 16.60 22.43 -13.05
CA THR A 66 17.39 22.18 -14.27
C THR A 66 16.56 22.24 -15.56
N VAL A 67 15.23 22.24 -15.49
CA VAL A 67 14.35 22.30 -16.66
C VAL A 67 13.99 23.76 -16.96
N PRO A 68 14.39 24.33 -18.12
CA PRO A 68 14.11 25.73 -18.41
C PRO A 68 12.61 26.04 -18.50
N SER A 69 12.19 27.05 -17.74
CA SER A 69 10.82 27.52 -17.59
C SER A 69 10.13 28.00 -18.86
N ASN A 70 10.90 28.33 -19.90
CA ASN A 70 10.43 28.83 -21.19
C ASN A 70 10.22 27.72 -22.24
N LEU A 71 10.59 26.47 -21.92
CA LEU A 71 10.37 25.35 -22.83
C LEU A 71 8.89 25.00 -22.88
N ARG A 72 8.30 25.12 -24.07
CA ARG A 72 6.98 24.56 -24.35
C ARG A 72 7.04 23.05 -24.55
N TRP A 73 8.13 22.56 -25.13
CA TRP A 73 8.41 21.15 -25.32
C TRP A 73 9.83 20.84 -24.90
N ILE A 74 10.03 19.67 -24.29
CA ILE A 74 11.34 19.20 -23.87
C ILE A 74 12.04 18.62 -25.11
N PRO A 75 13.24 19.10 -25.50
CA PRO A 75 13.96 18.63 -26.68
C PRO A 75 14.62 17.26 -26.40
N SER A 76 13.79 16.23 -26.20
CA SER A 76 14.22 14.88 -25.83
C SER A 76 13.28 13.86 -26.44
N ASN A 77 13.84 12.75 -26.94
CA ASN A 77 13.05 11.60 -27.40
C ASN A 77 12.68 10.65 -26.25
N ARG A 78 12.94 11.02 -24.98
CA ARG A 78 12.69 10.17 -23.81
C ARG A 78 11.37 10.43 -23.12
N THR A 79 10.74 11.56 -23.41
CA THR A 79 9.42 11.91 -22.90
C THR A 79 8.52 12.44 -24.01
N PHE A 80 7.21 12.31 -23.81
CA PHE A 80 6.18 13.01 -24.58
C PHE A 80 5.50 14.11 -23.75
N HIS A 81 5.90 14.30 -22.48
CA HIS A 81 5.35 15.35 -21.64
C HIS A 81 5.79 16.72 -22.17
N PRO A 82 4.88 17.70 -22.21
CA PRO A 82 5.25 19.05 -22.58
C PRO A 82 6.17 19.67 -21.51
N GLY A 83 6.80 20.79 -21.85
CA GLY A 83 7.63 21.57 -20.93
C GLY A 83 6.82 22.56 -20.08
N PRO A 84 7.45 23.23 -19.10
CA PRO A 84 6.81 24.20 -18.22
C PRO A 84 5.96 25.28 -18.92
N ALA A 85 6.43 25.82 -20.04
CA ALA A 85 5.76 26.92 -20.73
C ALA A 85 4.45 26.50 -21.41
N PHE A 86 4.23 25.20 -21.64
CA PHE A 86 2.95 24.69 -22.13
C PHE A 86 1.83 24.90 -21.09
N TRP A 87 2.15 24.74 -19.81
CA TRP A 87 1.18 24.84 -18.72
C TRP A 87 0.92 26.28 -18.27
N LYS A 88 1.79 27.22 -18.66
CA LYS A 88 1.69 28.64 -18.30
C LYS A 88 0.67 29.31 -19.22
N ASN A 89 -0.57 29.45 -18.75
CA ASN A 89 -1.56 30.24 -19.44
C ASN A 89 -1.26 31.74 -19.24
N SER A 90 -1.11 32.48 -20.34
CA SER A 90 -0.74 33.90 -20.37
C SER A 90 -1.70 34.81 -19.59
N SER A 91 -2.95 34.38 -19.35
CA SER A 91 -4.02 35.17 -18.72
C SER A 91 -4.10 35.06 -17.19
N LEU A 92 -3.45 34.07 -16.56
CA LEU A 92 -3.54 33.84 -15.10
C LEU A 92 -2.34 34.39 -14.31
N MET A 93 -1.29 34.85 -15.00
CA MET A 93 -0.04 35.28 -14.38
C MET A 93 -0.03 36.74 -13.92
N GLU A 94 -1.07 37.54 -14.23
CA GLU A 94 -1.06 38.96 -13.89
C GLU A 94 -1.13 39.24 -12.38
N HIS A 95 -1.45 38.25 -11.53
CA HIS A 95 -1.63 38.44 -10.08
C HIS A 95 -0.87 37.45 -9.18
N GLN A 96 0.09 36.68 -9.68
CA GLN A 96 0.87 35.75 -8.83
C GLN A 96 2.20 36.38 -8.40
N GLU A 97 2.22 36.94 -7.20
CA GLU A 97 3.44 37.33 -6.50
C GLU A 97 4.35 36.11 -6.27
N LYS A 98 5.52 36.11 -6.93
CA LYS A 98 6.88 35.74 -6.49
C LYS A 98 7.15 34.59 -5.49
N GLU A 99 6.26 33.62 -5.25
CA GLU A 99 6.48 32.58 -4.21
C GLU A 99 6.46 31.12 -4.66
N VAL A 100 6.45 30.79 -5.96
CA VAL A 100 6.56 29.38 -6.40
C VAL A 100 7.92 29.16 -7.07
N VAL A 101 8.79 28.40 -6.39
CA VAL A 101 10.17 28.08 -6.84
C VAL A 101 10.19 27.05 -7.98
N PHE A 102 9.12 26.25 -8.14
CA PHE A 102 9.08 25.14 -9.10
C PHE A 102 7.97 25.27 -10.13
N ASP A 103 8.31 24.99 -11.39
CA ASP A 103 7.33 24.88 -12.46
C ASP A 103 6.52 23.58 -12.31
N THR A 104 5.21 23.66 -12.55
CA THR A 104 4.29 22.52 -12.38
C THR A 104 3.23 22.44 -13.47
N SER A 105 2.67 21.26 -13.72
CA SER A 105 1.51 21.10 -14.60
C SER A 105 0.23 21.72 -14.02
N THR A 106 -0.81 21.92 -14.82
CA THR A 106 -2.12 22.45 -14.37
C THR A 106 -3.21 21.39 -14.20
N ILE A 107 -2.92 20.13 -14.52
CA ILE A 107 -3.79 18.98 -14.23
C ILE A 107 -3.44 18.32 -12.89
N SER A 108 -4.39 17.58 -12.32
CA SER A 108 -4.20 16.86 -11.06
C SER A 108 -3.36 15.59 -11.22
N ALA A 109 -2.56 15.27 -10.21
CA ALA A 109 -2.09 13.89 -10.03
C ALA A 109 -3.28 12.94 -9.75
N PRO A 110 -3.13 11.62 -10.00
CA PRO A 110 -4.10 10.63 -9.57
C PRO A 110 -4.44 10.75 -8.07
N PRO A 111 -5.73 10.69 -7.67
CA PRO A 111 -6.17 11.10 -6.34
C PRO A 111 -5.93 10.02 -5.28
N VAL A 112 -4.67 9.70 -5.00
CA VAL A 112 -4.26 8.63 -4.05
C VAL A 112 -3.64 9.14 -2.75
N ALA A 113 -3.39 10.45 -2.63
CA ALA A 113 -2.56 11.01 -1.56
C ALA A 113 -3.01 10.65 -0.14
N ALA A 114 -4.30 10.76 0.18
CA ALA A 114 -4.79 10.47 1.52
C ALA A 114 -4.91 8.97 1.80
N ASP A 115 -5.13 8.15 0.77
CA ASP A 115 -5.05 6.69 0.92
C ASP A 115 -3.62 6.27 1.22
N VAL A 116 -2.64 6.70 0.41
CA VAL A 116 -1.22 6.42 0.64
C VAL A 116 -0.75 6.88 2.02
N ALA A 117 -1.13 8.10 2.44
CA ALA A 117 -0.82 8.59 3.77
C ALA A 117 -1.37 7.68 4.88
N TRP A 118 -2.60 7.20 4.72
CA TRP A 118 -3.21 6.24 5.64
C TRP A 118 -2.45 4.90 5.63
N GLU A 119 -2.05 4.41 4.46
CA GLU A 119 -1.23 3.20 4.33
C GLU A 119 0.12 3.32 5.05
N ILE A 120 0.82 4.44 4.87
CA ILE A 120 2.09 4.74 5.55
C ILE A 120 1.90 4.77 7.08
N PHE A 121 0.82 5.36 7.58
CA PHE A 121 0.49 5.32 9.01
C PHE A 121 0.28 3.89 9.55
N ARG A 122 -0.32 3.01 8.75
CA ARG A 122 -0.49 1.59 9.12
C ARG A 122 0.83 0.82 9.15
N LEU A 123 1.77 1.19 8.29
CA LEU A 123 3.13 0.65 8.25
C LEU A 123 4.03 1.21 9.34
N ALA A 124 3.68 2.35 9.95
CA ALA A 124 4.49 2.94 10.99
C ALA A 124 4.74 1.95 12.15
N PRO A 125 5.99 1.84 12.64
CA PRO A 125 6.30 1.03 13.81
C PRO A 125 5.57 1.58 15.04
N TYR A 126 5.41 0.71 16.04
CA TYR A 126 4.92 1.12 17.34
C TYR A 126 6.06 1.77 18.14
N ASP A 127 5.83 2.96 18.69
CA ASP A 127 6.84 3.70 19.46
C ASP A 127 7.00 3.12 20.88
N SER A 128 6.03 2.32 21.37
CA SER A 128 6.07 1.72 22.70
C SER A 128 5.41 0.35 22.75
N VAL A 129 5.75 -0.41 23.79
CA VAL A 129 5.17 -1.72 24.13
C VAL A 129 3.65 -1.64 24.32
N LEU A 130 3.12 -0.47 24.70
CA LEU A 130 1.68 -0.22 24.87
C LEU A 130 0.95 0.02 23.54
N GLY A 131 1.63 -0.10 22.39
CA GLY A 131 1.01 0.02 21.07
C GLY A 131 0.75 1.47 20.63
N VAL A 132 1.43 2.45 21.22
CA VAL A 132 1.25 3.87 20.86
C VAL A 132 2.09 4.21 19.62
N LYS A 133 1.49 4.95 18.67
CA LYS A 133 2.14 5.45 17.45
C LYS A 133 2.23 6.98 17.42
N THR A 134 2.81 7.60 18.44
CA THR A 134 3.01 9.06 18.54
C THR A 134 3.69 9.68 17.32
N THR A 135 4.77 9.09 16.81
CA THR A 135 5.50 9.59 15.64
C THR A 135 4.62 9.55 14.39
N ALA A 136 3.84 8.47 14.25
CA ALA A 136 2.92 8.31 13.14
C ALA A 136 1.73 9.29 13.22
N VAL A 137 1.22 9.56 14.42
CA VAL A 137 0.18 10.57 14.64
C VAL A 137 0.73 11.96 14.29
N GLN A 138 1.95 12.31 14.73
CA GLN A 138 2.58 13.59 14.39
C GLN A 138 2.71 13.79 12.87
N PHE A 139 3.08 12.74 12.13
CA PHE A 139 3.06 12.73 10.67
C PHE A 139 1.66 13.08 10.12
N LEU A 140 0.60 12.44 10.62
CA LEU A 140 -0.77 12.74 10.20
C LEU A 140 -1.16 14.20 10.49
N CYS A 141 -0.73 14.77 11.62
CA CYS A 141 -0.99 16.16 11.96
C CYS A 141 -0.41 17.13 10.91
N GLN A 142 0.77 16.83 10.37
CA GLN A 142 1.48 17.68 9.42
C GLN A 142 0.83 17.69 8.02
N ILE A 143 0.19 16.58 7.64
CA ILE A 143 -0.34 16.41 6.28
C ILE A 143 -1.85 16.57 6.18
N TYR A 144 -2.59 16.55 7.29
CA TYR A 144 -4.06 16.56 7.27
C TYR A 144 -4.66 17.76 6.54
N GLN A 145 -4.18 18.98 6.82
CA GLN A 145 -4.68 20.19 6.16
C GLN A 145 -4.39 20.23 4.66
N PRO A 146 -3.15 19.97 4.18
CA PRO A 146 -2.89 19.82 2.75
C PRO A 146 -3.80 18.79 2.07
N LEU A 147 -3.99 17.62 2.67
CA LEU A 147 -4.88 16.58 2.13
C LEU A 147 -6.35 17.04 2.08
N GLN A 148 -6.81 17.75 3.12
CA GLN A 148 -8.15 18.32 3.14
C GLN A 148 -8.35 19.38 2.05
N ARG A 149 -7.35 20.22 1.78
CA ARG A 149 -7.40 21.19 0.68
C ARG A 149 -7.47 20.51 -0.68
N LEU A 150 -6.66 19.47 -0.91
CA LEU A 150 -6.70 18.67 -2.14
C LEU A 150 -8.09 18.04 -2.33
N GLN A 151 -8.60 17.42 -1.29
CA GLN A 151 -9.92 16.81 -1.28
C GLN A 151 -11.02 17.80 -1.64
N LYS A 152 -11.02 18.98 -0.99
CA LYS A 152 -11.99 20.04 -1.24
C LYS A 152 -11.87 20.58 -2.66
N HIS A 153 -10.64 20.77 -3.14
CA HIS A 153 -10.36 21.20 -4.51
C HIS A 153 -10.99 20.23 -5.50
N LEU A 154 -10.67 18.93 -5.42
CA LEU A 154 -11.16 17.91 -6.36
C LEU A 154 -12.69 17.77 -6.32
N PHE A 155 -13.29 17.70 -5.14
CA PHE A 155 -14.76 17.62 -5.02
C PHE A 155 -15.49 18.83 -5.62
N TYR A 156 -14.89 20.01 -5.52
CA TYR A 156 -15.45 21.25 -6.05
C TYR A 156 -15.23 21.36 -7.56
N SER A 157 -13.99 21.18 -8.02
CA SER A 157 -13.57 21.45 -9.40
C SER A 157 -13.87 20.30 -10.38
N ARG A 158 -14.19 19.11 -9.88
CA ARG A 158 -14.49 17.91 -10.69
C ARG A 158 -15.95 17.47 -10.59
N ARG A 159 -16.82 18.27 -9.97
CA ARG A 159 -18.22 17.88 -9.78
C ARG A 159 -18.91 17.69 -11.14
N SER A 160 -19.44 16.49 -11.39
CA SER A 160 -20.17 16.23 -12.62
C SER A 160 -21.48 17.01 -12.67
N SER A 161 -21.78 17.62 -13.81
CA SER A 161 -23.11 18.17 -14.12
C SER A 161 -24.09 17.10 -14.61
N ALA A 162 -23.57 15.93 -15.00
CA ALA A 162 -24.32 14.84 -15.62
C ALA A 162 -24.96 13.88 -14.60
N SER A 163 -24.28 13.64 -13.47
CA SER A 163 -24.74 12.72 -12.44
C SER A 163 -24.68 13.36 -11.06
N SER A 164 -25.64 13.01 -10.21
CA SER A 164 -25.68 13.43 -8.82
C SER A 164 -24.71 12.58 -8.00
N GLY A 165 -23.41 12.84 -8.06
CA GLY A 165 -22.48 12.15 -7.16
C GLY A 165 -21.07 11.91 -7.69
N LEU A 166 -20.94 11.56 -8.97
CA LEU A 166 -19.64 11.26 -9.56
C LEU A 166 -18.82 12.53 -9.80
N LEU A 167 -17.51 12.32 -9.89
CA LEU A 167 -16.55 13.30 -10.33
C LEU A 167 -16.09 13.00 -11.75
N THR A 168 -15.68 14.05 -12.44
CA THR A 168 -15.26 14.02 -13.83
C THR A 168 -13.76 14.18 -13.91
N ALA A 169 -13.03 13.19 -14.44
CA ALA A 169 -11.62 13.36 -14.81
C ALA A 169 -11.55 14.30 -16.02
N HIS A 170 -10.74 15.36 -15.92
CA HIS A 170 -10.60 16.38 -16.97
C HIS A 170 -9.41 16.10 -17.89
N HIS A 171 -8.62 15.07 -17.61
CA HIS A 171 -7.49 14.67 -18.44
C HIS A 171 -7.11 13.20 -18.19
N PRO A 172 -6.73 12.40 -19.20
CA PRO A 172 -6.31 11.01 -19.00
C PRO A 172 -5.16 10.83 -17.99
N TRP A 173 -4.20 11.76 -17.95
CA TRP A 173 -3.09 11.80 -16.97
C TRP A 173 -3.53 12.03 -15.50
N GLU A 174 -4.80 12.34 -15.23
CA GLU A 174 -5.34 12.32 -13.86
C GLU A 174 -5.61 10.87 -13.36
N THR A 175 -5.28 9.86 -14.18
CA THR A 175 -5.34 8.42 -13.86
C THR A 175 -3.98 7.75 -14.12
N PHE A 176 -3.78 6.53 -13.61
CA PHE A 176 -2.60 5.72 -13.91
C PHE A 176 -2.72 4.93 -15.23
N SER A 177 -3.90 4.90 -15.85
CA SER A 177 -4.14 4.29 -17.17
C SER A 177 -4.30 5.32 -18.29
N SER A 178 -3.45 6.36 -18.27
CA SER A 178 -3.41 7.43 -19.27
C SER A 178 -3.41 6.95 -20.72
N LEU A 179 -2.66 5.88 -21.01
CA LEU A 179 -2.52 5.32 -22.35
C LEU A 179 -3.59 4.30 -22.73
N SER A 180 -4.52 3.98 -21.83
CA SER A 180 -5.45 2.89 -22.07
C SER A 180 -6.43 3.21 -23.22
N PRO A 181 -6.77 2.23 -24.07
CA PRO A 181 -7.69 2.40 -25.21
C PRO A 181 -9.09 2.90 -24.85
N HIS A 182 -9.52 2.74 -23.59
CA HIS A 182 -10.82 3.21 -23.11
C HIS A 182 -11.02 4.72 -23.36
N TRP A 183 -9.93 5.51 -23.36
CA TRP A 183 -9.97 6.94 -23.66
C TRP A 183 -10.32 7.25 -25.12
N LYS A 184 -10.09 6.32 -26.07
CA LYS A 184 -10.27 6.56 -27.51
C LYS A 184 -11.66 7.11 -27.83
N GLY A 185 -12.71 6.49 -27.28
CA GLY A 185 -14.09 6.92 -27.48
C GLY A 185 -14.35 8.34 -26.98
N PHE A 186 -13.89 8.64 -25.76
CA PHE A 186 -14.08 9.96 -25.13
C PHE A 186 -13.30 11.08 -25.83
N LEU A 187 -12.11 10.78 -26.36
CA LEU A 187 -11.27 11.74 -27.07
C LEU A 187 -11.81 12.09 -28.47
N THR A 188 -12.74 11.31 -29.04
CA THR A 188 -13.33 11.62 -30.36
C THR A 188 -14.03 12.98 -30.42
N THR A 189 -14.63 13.43 -29.32
CA THR A 189 -15.27 14.75 -29.24
C THR A 189 -14.25 15.87 -29.34
N LEU A 190 -13.09 15.71 -28.69
CA LEU A 190 -11.99 16.68 -28.77
C LEU A 190 -11.41 16.79 -30.18
N LYS A 191 -11.33 15.67 -30.93
CA LYS A 191 -10.89 15.68 -32.33
C LYS A 191 -11.79 16.50 -33.26
N LYS A 192 -13.05 16.70 -32.88
CA LYS A 192 -14.02 17.51 -33.64
C LYS A 192 -13.93 18.99 -33.31
N ALA A 193 -13.08 19.39 -32.35
CA ALA A 193 -12.90 20.80 -32.01
C ALA A 193 -12.25 21.57 -33.18
N PRO A 194 -12.65 22.83 -33.42
CA PRO A 194 -12.19 23.59 -34.58
C PRO A 194 -10.69 23.92 -34.54
N ASP A 195 -10.09 23.95 -33.35
CA ASP A 195 -8.66 24.21 -33.11
C ASP A 195 -7.79 22.95 -33.08
N TYR A 196 -8.38 21.76 -33.24
CA TYR A 196 -7.68 20.47 -33.12
C TYR A 196 -6.43 20.37 -34.01
N GLU A 197 -6.55 20.67 -35.31
CA GLU A 197 -5.44 20.60 -36.26
C GLU A 197 -4.29 21.56 -35.91
N ALA A 198 -4.63 22.76 -35.44
CA ALA A 198 -3.64 23.74 -35.01
C ALA A 198 -2.89 23.27 -33.75
N VAL A 199 -3.60 22.63 -32.82
CA VAL A 199 -3.02 22.11 -31.58
C VAL A 199 -2.12 20.90 -31.87
N VAL A 200 -2.58 19.92 -32.66
CA VAL A 200 -1.79 18.71 -32.97
C VAL A 200 -0.57 19.01 -33.83
N SER A 201 -0.65 19.97 -34.74
CA SER A 201 0.50 20.42 -35.55
C SER A 201 1.57 21.13 -34.72
N SER A 202 1.25 21.61 -33.52
CA SER A 202 2.23 22.25 -32.61
C SER A 202 3.13 21.25 -31.86
N ILE A 203 2.85 19.94 -31.97
CA ILE A 203 3.58 18.88 -31.27
C ILE A 203 4.83 18.49 -32.06
N PRO A 204 6.04 18.55 -31.47
CA PRO A 204 7.27 18.11 -32.09
C PRO A 204 7.22 16.63 -32.49
N GLU A 205 7.94 16.29 -33.55
CA GLU A 205 7.99 14.93 -34.06
C GLU A 205 8.60 13.96 -33.04
N GLU A 206 9.59 14.40 -32.25
CA GLU A 206 10.23 13.60 -31.22
C GLU A 206 9.26 13.19 -30.10
N ALA A 207 8.43 14.12 -29.63
CA ALA A 207 7.42 13.85 -28.60
C ALA A 207 6.34 12.88 -29.14
N ARG A 208 5.92 13.08 -30.39
CA ARG A 208 4.98 12.20 -31.08
C ARG A 208 5.52 10.78 -31.22
N ASN A 209 6.75 10.64 -31.68
CA ASN A 209 7.42 9.36 -31.84
C ASN A 209 7.62 8.65 -30.49
N ARG A 210 7.97 9.40 -29.44
CA ARG A 210 8.11 8.84 -28.09
C ARG A 210 6.78 8.39 -27.50
N PHE A 211 5.69 9.14 -27.71
CA PHE A 211 4.35 8.71 -27.33
C PHE A 211 3.95 7.43 -28.06
N ALA A 212 4.12 7.41 -29.38
CA ALA A 212 3.80 6.25 -30.22
C ALA A 212 4.57 5.00 -29.77
N ALA A 213 5.85 5.14 -29.46
CA ALA A 213 6.67 4.05 -28.94
C ALA A 213 6.13 3.52 -27.59
N GLY A 214 5.82 4.38 -26.63
CA GLY A 214 5.31 3.96 -25.31
C GLY A 214 3.92 3.32 -25.36
N ALA A 215 3.08 3.76 -26.30
CA ALA A 215 1.72 3.24 -26.47
C ALA A 215 1.62 2.03 -27.40
N SER A 216 2.68 1.72 -28.16
CA SER A 216 2.75 0.59 -29.12
C SER A 216 2.47 -0.78 -28.48
N THR A 217 2.65 -0.85 -27.17
CA THR A 217 2.45 -2.03 -26.33
C THR A 217 0.97 -2.35 -26.12
N LEU A 218 0.07 -1.39 -26.39
CA LEU A 218 -1.37 -1.51 -26.18
C LEU A 218 -2.16 -1.54 -27.50
N PHE A 219 -1.66 -0.90 -28.55
CA PHE A 219 -2.23 -0.83 -29.91
C PHE A 219 -1.16 -0.40 -30.91
N SER A 220 -1.46 -0.41 -32.21
CA SER A 220 -0.52 0.05 -33.24
C SER A 220 -0.04 1.49 -32.97
N ALA A 221 1.22 1.78 -33.28
CA ALA A 221 1.79 3.12 -33.13
C ALA A 221 0.99 4.19 -33.89
N GLN A 222 0.42 3.84 -35.04
CA GLN A 222 -0.45 4.72 -35.81
C GLN A 222 -1.75 5.00 -35.06
N ASP A 223 -2.41 3.97 -34.52
CA ASP A 223 -3.63 4.15 -33.73
C ASP A 223 -3.39 4.98 -32.47
N ALA A 224 -2.18 4.91 -31.90
CA ALA A 224 -1.77 5.69 -30.75
C ALA A 224 -1.79 7.19 -31.04
N VAL A 225 -1.08 7.56 -32.09
CA VAL A 225 -0.96 8.94 -32.56
C VAL A 225 -2.33 9.45 -33.00
N ASP A 226 -3.09 8.61 -33.71
CA ASP A 226 -4.36 9.04 -34.24
C ASP A 226 -5.41 9.21 -33.15
N ASN A 227 -5.43 8.38 -32.10
CA ASN A 227 -6.57 8.32 -31.17
C ASN A 227 -6.33 8.81 -29.75
N ILE A 228 -5.12 8.70 -29.22
CA ILE A 228 -4.86 9.00 -27.81
C ILE A 228 -3.88 10.16 -27.65
N HIS A 229 -2.97 10.35 -28.59
CA HIS A 229 -1.95 11.41 -28.53
C HIS A 229 -2.51 12.83 -28.39
N VAL A 230 -3.76 13.09 -28.79
CA VAL A 230 -4.43 14.37 -28.50
C VAL A 230 -4.42 14.70 -27.00
N SER A 231 -4.46 13.70 -26.12
CA SER A 231 -4.36 13.92 -24.68
C SER A 231 -3.04 14.56 -24.27
N THR A 232 -1.99 14.55 -25.09
CA THR A 232 -0.72 15.23 -24.74
C THR A 232 -0.83 16.76 -24.79
N VAL A 233 -1.89 17.27 -25.44
CA VAL A 233 -2.06 18.70 -25.76
C VAL A 233 -3.43 19.25 -25.40
N VAL A 234 -4.25 18.48 -24.69
CA VAL A 234 -5.47 19.04 -24.09
C VAL A 234 -5.00 19.98 -23.00
N GLU A 235 -4.91 21.28 -23.33
CA GLU A 235 -4.82 22.30 -22.32
C GLU A 235 -6.04 22.11 -21.41
N PRO A 236 -5.85 21.81 -20.12
CA PRO A 236 -6.98 21.82 -19.22
C PRO A 236 -7.47 23.27 -19.22
N ILE A 237 -8.65 23.50 -19.78
CA ILE A 237 -9.39 24.72 -19.46
C ILE A 237 -9.65 24.63 -17.95
N ALA A 238 -8.76 25.28 -17.21
CA ALA A 238 -8.86 25.39 -15.77
C ALA A 238 -10.12 26.20 -15.49
N TYR A 239 -11.08 25.55 -14.84
CA TYR A 239 -12.32 26.20 -14.44
C TYR A 239 -12.01 27.26 -13.39
N SER A 240 -12.15 28.53 -13.76
CA SER A 240 -12.67 29.54 -12.85
C SER A 240 -14.17 29.61 -13.09
N ALA A 241 -14.96 29.18 -12.11
CA ALA A 241 -16.42 29.26 -12.13
C ALA A 241 -16.95 30.71 -12.33
N ALA A 242 -16.08 31.72 -12.25
CA ALA A 242 -16.41 33.12 -12.52
C ALA A 242 -16.36 33.51 -14.01
N SER A 243 -15.76 32.69 -14.90
CA SER A 243 -15.50 33.07 -16.30
C SER A 243 -16.52 32.52 -17.32
N GLY A 244 -17.40 31.60 -16.94
CA GLY A 244 -18.41 31.05 -17.85
C GLY A 244 -17.87 30.21 -19.03
N GLU A 245 -16.57 29.91 -19.08
CA GLU A 245 -15.99 29.03 -20.09
C GLU A 245 -16.36 27.56 -19.85
N THR A 246 -16.63 26.84 -20.94
CA THR A 246 -17.12 25.46 -20.93
C THR A 246 -15.97 24.46 -20.77
N VAL A 247 -16.16 23.44 -19.91
CA VAL A 247 -15.22 22.31 -19.82
C VAL A 247 -15.16 21.61 -21.17
N ARG A 248 -14.01 21.66 -21.87
CA ARG A 248 -13.84 21.04 -23.20
C ARG A 248 -13.80 19.51 -23.16
N PHE A 249 -13.38 18.90 -22.06
CA PHE A 249 -13.30 17.44 -21.90
C PHE A 249 -13.54 17.01 -20.46
N GLY A 250 -14.32 15.94 -20.29
CA GLY A 250 -14.59 15.37 -18.99
C GLY A 250 -15.23 14.00 -19.06
N VAL A 251 -14.72 13.05 -18.26
CA VAL A 251 -15.23 11.67 -18.19
C VAL A 251 -15.51 11.28 -16.75
N GLU A 252 -16.69 10.70 -16.47
CA GLU A 252 -16.96 10.09 -15.16
C GLU A 252 -16.32 8.70 -15.13
N ASP A 253 -15.03 8.75 -14.81
CA ASP A 253 -14.09 7.66 -14.95
C ASP A 253 -14.12 6.72 -13.73
N VAL A 254 -14.19 5.40 -13.97
CA VAL A 254 -14.29 4.41 -12.90
C VAL A 254 -13.05 4.39 -12.02
N GLU A 255 -11.87 4.54 -12.61
CA GLU A 255 -10.60 4.55 -11.90
C GLU A 255 -10.46 5.81 -11.06
N PHE A 256 -10.68 6.98 -11.66
CA PHE A 256 -10.58 8.26 -10.96
C PHE A 256 -11.51 8.30 -9.75
N ASN A 257 -12.79 7.91 -9.93
CA ASN A 257 -13.78 7.92 -8.85
C ASN A 257 -13.48 6.88 -7.76
N ALA A 258 -12.95 5.70 -8.12
CA ALA A 258 -12.56 4.68 -7.15
C ALA A 258 -11.35 5.12 -6.32
N LEU A 259 -10.31 5.67 -6.95
CA LEU A 259 -9.14 6.21 -6.26
C LEU A 259 -9.54 7.38 -5.36
N MET A 260 -10.39 8.29 -5.86
CA MET A 260 -10.92 9.40 -5.08
C MET A 260 -11.72 8.91 -3.87
N LEU A 261 -12.62 7.94 -4.04
CA LEU A 261 -13.39 7.37 -2.93
C LEU A 261 -12.47 6.75 -1.88
N ARG A 262 -11.47 5.98 -2.31
CA ARG A 262 -10.51 5.34 -1.43
C ARG A 262 -9.71 6.38 -0.62
N SER A 263 -9.21 7.41 -1.30
CA SER A 263 -8.51 8.54 -0.69
C SER A 263 -9.39 9.33 0.28
N SER A 264 -10.67 9.53 -0.06
CA SER A 264 -11.66 10.17 0.82
C SER A 264 -11.84 9.40 2.13
N LEU A 265 -11.93 8.06 2.05
CA LEU A 265 -12.03 7.18 3.21
C LEU A 265 -10.72 7.15 4.02
N GLY A 266 -9.57 7.22 3.35
CA GLY A 266 -8.27 7.40 3.99
C GLY A 266 -8.22 8.68 4.83
N LEU A 267 -8.64 9.81 4.25
CA LEU A 267 -8.72 11.09 4.96
C LEU A 267 -9.73 11.07 6.11
N GLU A 268 -10.87 10.39 5.95
CA GLU A 268 -11.82 10.19 7.04
C GLU A 268 -11.18 9.46 8.21
N ASN A 269 -10.45 8.37 7.95
CA ASN A 269 -9.75 7.60 8.99
C ASN A 269 -8.67 8.43 9.68
N ILE A 270 -7.88 9.19 8.91
CA ILE A 270 -6.89 10.13 9.45
C ILE A 270 -7.57 11.13 10.39
N GLY A 271 -8.68 11.75 9.96
CA GLY A 271 -9.43 12.71 10.77
C GLY A 271 -9.95 12.12 12.08
N ARG A 272 -10.39 10.85 12.08
CA ARG A 272 -10.80 10.14 13.31
C ARG A 272 -9.63 9.92 14.27
N VAL A 273 -8.49 9.43 13.77
CA VAL A 273 -7.29 9.25 14.58
C VAL A 273 -6.85 10.56 15.22
N LEU A 274 -6.86 11.66 14.45
CA LEU A 274 -6.52 12.99 14.97
C LEU A 274 -7.56 13.51 15.97
N ALA A 275 -8.85 13.18 15.82
CA ALA A 275 -9.87 13.59 16.79
C ALA A 275 -9.62 12.97 18.17
N ASP A 276 -9.02 11.78 18.23
CA ASP A 276 -8.73 11.09 19.47
C ASP A 276 -7.32 11.34 20.00
N HIS A 277 -6.36 11.62 19.12
CA HIS A 277 -4.94 11.73 19.48
C HIS A 277 -4.29 13.08 19.13
N SER A 278 -5.07 14.12 18.83
CA SER A 278 -4.55 15.46 18.48
C SER A 278 -3.72 16.13 19.58
N SER A 279 -3.81 15.66 20.84
CA SER A 279 -2.97 16.15 21.93
C SER A 279 -1.47 15.91 21.70
N VAL A 280 -1.11 14.96 20.84
CA VAL A 280 0.27 14.66 20.46
C VAL A 280 0.79 15.65 19.41
N CYS A 281 -0.10 16.36 18.70
CA CYS A 281 0.29 17.19 17.58
C CYS A 281 0.98 18.49 18.01
N ASN A 282 2.20 18.71 17.52
CA ASN A 282 2.88 20.01 17.66
C ASN A 282 2.33 21.04 16.65
N GLY A 283 1.83 22.18 17.13
CA GLY A 283 1.40 23.30 16.29
C GLY A 283 0.13 23.05 15.46
N PHE A 284 -0.69 22.09 15.85
CA PHE A 284 -1.91 21.74 15.12
C PHE A 284 -3.07 22.67 15.47
N THR A 285 -3.67 23.27 14.45
CA THR A 285 -4.59 24.40 14.63
C THR A 285 -6.04 23.98 14.83
N LEU A 286 -6.43 22.76 14.45
CA LEU A 286 -7.83 22.32 14.47
C LEU A 286 -8.19 21.73 15.84
N SER A 287 -9.32 22.16 16.40
CA SER A 287 -9.84 21.57 17.64
C SER A 287 -10.44 20.19 17.38
N LYS A 288 -10.59 19.36 18.44
CA LYS A 288 -11.33 18.09 18.36
C LYS A 288 -12.74 18.29 17.77
N SER A 289 -13.42 19.39 18.11
CA SER A 289 -14.75 19.68 17.59
C SER A 289 -14.76 19.98 16.09
N ASP A 290 -13.72 20.63 15.58
CA ASP A 290 -13.58 20.96 14.16
C ASP A 290 -13.23 19.71 13.35
N LEU A 291 -12.32 18.88 13.86
CA LEU A 291 -12.01 17.57 13.28
C LEU A 291 -13.26 16.68 13.16
N LEU A 292 -14.10 16.62 14.20
CA LEU A 292 -15.33 15.83 14.14
C LEU A 292 -16.33 16.38 13.10
N LYS A 293 -16.47 17.70 12.99
CA LYS A 293 -17.29 18.33 11.93
C LYS A 293 -16.76 17.99 10.54
N ASP A 294 -15.45 18.05 10.36
CA ASP A 294 -14.79 17.71 9.11
C ASP A 294 -15.00 16.24 8.75
N VAL A 295 -14.82 15.33 9.71
CA VAL A 295 -15.08 13.89 9.53
C VAL A 295 -16.53 13.63 9.13
N ILE A 296 -17.51 14.32 9.74
CA ILE A 296 -18.93 14.19 9.37
C ILE A 296 -19.14 14.63 7.91
N LYS A 297 -18.53 15.75 7.50
CA LYS A 297 -18.62 16.25 6.13
C LYS A 297 -17.95 15.30 5.13
N LEU A 298 -16.75 14.81 5.45
CA LEU A 298 -16.01 13.83 4.64
C LEU A 298 -16.80 12.53 4.47
N ARG A 299 -17.42 12.04 5.55
CA ARG A 299 -18.28 10.86 5.51
C ARG A 299 -19.48 11.06 4.60
N ALA A 300 -20.14 12.21 4.66
CA ALA A 300 -21.26 12.53 3.78
C ALA A 300 -20.85 12.55 2.30
N MET A 301 -19.71 13.18 1.97
CA MET A 301 -19.17 13.21 0.61
C MET A 301 -18.77 11.80 0.13
N SER A 302 -18.06 11.03 0.97
CA SER A 302 -17.63 9.66 0.66
C SER A 302 -18.82 8.72 0.45
N LYS A 303 -19.88 8.87 1.26
CA LYS A 303 -21.13 8.12 1.11
C LYS A 303 -21.80 8.43 -0.23
N GLY A 304 -21.95 9.71 -0.57
CA GLY A 304 -22.55 10.12 -1.84
C GLY A 304 -21.74 9.62 -3.06
N LEU A 305 -20.40 9.70 -2.98
CA LEU A 305 -19.53 9.18 -4.04
C LEU A 305 -19.60 7.64 -4.13
N LYS A 306 -19.67 6.93 -3.00
CA LYS A 306 -19.86 5.46 -2.96
C LYS A 306 -21.18 5.07 -3.64
N GLU A 307 -22.28 5.72 -3.27
CA GLU A 307 -23.60 5.44 -3.85
C GLU A 307 -23.64 5.72 -5.36
N ALA A 308 -22.93 6.74 -5.82
CA ALA A 308 -22.84 7.07 -7.24
C ALA A 308 -21.92 6.12 -8.02
N LEU A 309 -20.83 5.64 -7.41
CA LEU A 309 -19.87 4.72 -8.04
C LEU A 309 -20.38 3.28 -8.06
N VAL A 310 -20.72 2.73 -6.89
CA VAL A 310 -21.10 1.32 -6.71
C VAL A 310 -22.58 1.09 -7.03
N GLY A 311 -23.39 2.14 -6.94
CA GLY A 311 -24.83 2.04 -6.97
C GLY A 311 -25.43 1.75 -5.59
N SER A 312 -26.75 1.91 -5.52
CA SER A 312 -27.61 1.62 -4.38
C SER A 312 -28.81 0.78 -4.84
N ASN A 313 -29.79 0.54 -3.98
CA ASN A 313 -31.02 -0.15 -4.39
C ASN A 313 -31.83 0.64 -5.45
N THR A 314 -31.57 1.94 -5.60
CA THR A 314 -32.29 2.83 -6.53
C THR A 314 -31.44 3.29 -7.71
N THR A 315 -30.12 3.15 -7.64
CA THR A 315 -29.17 3.60 -8.66
C THR A 315 -28.21 2.47 -9.03
N HIS A 316 -27.99 2.21 -10.32
CA HIS A 316 -27.00 1.20 -10.72
C HIS A 316 -25.54 1.72 -10.61
N GLY A 317 -25.34 3.01 -10.41
CA GLY A 317 -24.00 3.61 -10.39
C GLY A 317 -23.25 3.37 -11.70
N LEU A 318 -21.98 2.99 -11.61
CA LEU A 318 -21.16 2.56 -12.75
C LEU A 318 -21.18 1.04 -12.98
N TRP A 319 -22.05 0.30 -12.28
CA TRP A 319 -22.19 -1.15 -12.46
C TRP A 319 -23.03 -1.46 -13.70
N ASN A 320 -22.45 -2.19 -14.65
CA ASN A 320 -23.16 -2.71 -15.81
C ASN A 320 -23.70 -4.12 -15.52
N THR A 321 -25.02 -4.23 -15.41
CA THR A 321 -25.73 -5.49 -15.08
C THR A 321 -25.72 -6.52 -16.21
N SER A 322 -25.51 -6.12 -17.46
CA SER A 322 -25.46 -7.03 -18.60
C SER A 322 -24.16 -7.83 -18.64
N VAL A 323 -23.05 -7.19 -18.27
CA VAL A 323 -21.69 -7.78 -18.31
C VAL A 323 -21.17 -8.10 -16.90
N ASN A 324 -21.94 -7.77 -15.86
CA ASN A 324 -21.58 -7.97 -14.47
C ASN A 324 -20.23 -7.36 -14.11
N PHE A 325 -19.99 -6.12 -14.54
CA PHE A 325 -18.70 -5.46 -14.38
C PHE A 325 -18.84 -3.94 -14.34
N PHE A 326 -17.90 -3.24 -13.70
CA PHE A 326 -17.89 -1.79 -13.68
C PHE A 326 -17.24 -1.21 -14.94
N ALA A 327 -17.81 -0.11 -15.43
CA ALA A 327 -17.33 0.60 -16.61
C ALA A 327 -17.45 2.12 -16.43
N ASP A 328 -16.69 2.89 -17.23
CA ASP A 328 -16.83 4.35 -17.28
C ASP A 328 -18.24 4.76 -17.72
N SER A 329 -18.69 5.98 -17.35
CA SER A 329 -20.04 6.39 -17.73
C SER A 329 -20.23 6.48 -19.24
N SER A 330 -21.25 5.78 -19.74
CA SER A 330 -21.38 5.40 -21.14
C SER A 330 -22.01 6.48 -22.04
N ARG A 331 -21.56 7.75 -21.97
CA ARG A 331 -22.07 8.77 -22.91
C ARG A 331 -21.50 8.61 -24.33
N VAL A 332 -20.30 8.04 -24.48
CA VAL A 332 -19.60 7.93 -25.77
C VAL A 332 -18.79 6.62 -25.91
N SER A 333 -18.43 5.95 -24.82
CA SER A 333 -17.52 4.80 -24.87
C SER A 333 -18.24 3.46 -24.67
N LEU A 334 -18.52 2.78 -25.78
CA LEU A 334 -18.50 1.32 -25.82
C LEU A 334 -17.09 0.90 -26.27
N THR A 335 -16.07 1.16 -25.45
CA THR A 335 -14.80 0.47 -25.68
C THR A 335 -15.03 -1.00 -25.38
N ALA A 336 -14.99 -1.82 -26.43
CA ALA A 336 -15.20 -3.27 -26.43
C ALA A 336 -14.15 -4.06 -25.61
N THR A 337 -13.39 -3.40 -24.73
CA THR A 337 -12.22 -3.95 -24.04
C THR A 337 -12.39 -3.78 -22.53
N TYR A 338 -12.68 -4.88 -21.85
CA TYR A 338 -12.70 -4.92 -20.39
C TYR A 338 -11.28 -4.85 -19.84
N SER A 339 -11.09 -4.09 -18.76
CA SER A 339 -9.78 -3.95 -18.11
C SER A 339 -9.88 -4.03 -16.60
N LEU A 340 -8.74 -4.24 -15.93
CA LEU A 340 -8.67 -4.27 -14.46
C LEU A 340 -9.13 -2.98 -13.78
N ARG A 341 -9.30 -1.88 -14.54
CA ARG A 341 -9.91 -0.64 -14.05
C ARG A 341 -11.30 -0.88 -13.46
N GLY A 342 -12.09 -1.79 -14.05
CA GLY A 342 -13.41 -2.15 -13.54
C GLY A 342 -13.39 -2.91 -12.19
N PHE A 343 -12.23 -3.34 -11.69
CA PHE A 343 -12.10 -3.91 -10.34
C PHE A 343 -11.84 -2.87 -9.26
N LEU A 344 -11.43 -1.65 -9.62
CA LEU A 344 -11.06 -0.60 -8.66
C LEU A 344 -12.18 -0.21 -7.68
N PRO A 345 -13.48 -0.28 -8.01
CA PRO A 345 -14.52 -0.09 -7.00
C PRO A 345 -14.42 -1.07 -5.82
N GLY A 346 -14.01 -2.32 -6.07
CA GLY A 346 -13.74 -3.31 -5.02
C GLY A 346 -12.43 -3.03 -4.25
N TYR A 347 -11.46 -2.35 -4.87
CA TYR A 347 -10.31 -1.80 -4.16
C TYR A 347 -10.72 -0.66 -3.20
N ALA A 348 -11.62 0.21 -3.63
CA ALA A 348 -12.05 1.38 -2.86
C ALA A 348 -12.86 1.00 -1.61
N VAL A 349 -13.83 0.08 -1.77
CA VAL A 349 -14.77 -0.33 -0.74
C VAL A 349 -15.10 -1.83 -0.83
N GLU A 350 -15.57 -2.42 0.28
CA GLU A 350 -16.22 -3.74 0.22
C GLU A 350 -17.52 -3.62 -0.58
N LEU A 351 -17.67 -4.48 -1.59
CA LEU A 351 -18.84 -4.58 -2.44
C LEU A 351 -19.91 -5.45 -1.77
N ASP A 352 -21.17 -5.25 -2.18
CA ASP A 352 -22.25 -6.16 -1.81
C ASP A 352 -22.00 -7.59 -2.34
N ASP A 353 -22.58 -8.59 -1.69
CA ASP A 353 -22.31 -10.01 -2.01
C ASP A 353 -22.58 -10.36 -3.47
N GLU A 354 -23.60 -9.77 -4.08
CA GLU A 354 -23.94 -10.00 -5.48
C GLU A 354 -22.86 -9.44 -6.41
N LYS A 355 -22.56 -8.13 -6.34
CA LYS A 355 -21.53 -7.51 -7.19
C LYS A 355 -20.16 -8.12 -6.95
N LYS A 356 -19.85 -8.45 -5.69
CA LYS A 356 -18.60 -9.11 -5.30
C LYS A 356 -18.43 -10.46 -5.99
N MET A 357 -19.42 -11.36 -5.87
CA MET A 357 -19.35 -12.69 -6.47
C MET A 357 -19.37 -12.63 -8.00
N ARG A 358 -20.22 -11.76 -8.57
CA ARG A 358 -20.33 -11.55 -10.01
C ARG A 358 -19.06 -10.95 -10.63
N SER A 359 -18.41 -10.01 -9.94
CA SER A 359 -17.10 -9.51 -10.38
C SER A 359 -16.07 -10.63 -10.35
N MET A 360 -16.09 -11.46 -9.30
CA MET A 360 -15.11 -12.54 -9.14
C MET A 360 -15.23 -13.67 -10.17
N GLU A 361 -16.41 -13.84 -10.76
CA GLU A 361 -16.62 -14.81 -11.85
C GLU A 361 -15.60 -14.62 -12.99
N HIS A 362 -15.25 -13.39 -13.33
CA HIS A 362 -14.28 -13.04 -14.38
C HIS A 362 -12.83 -13.47 -14.08
N PHE A 363 -12.54 -13.93 -12.87
CA PHE A 363 -11.25 -14.51 -12.48
C PHE A 363 -11.30 -16.03 -12.28
N LEU A 364 -12.46 -16.59 -11.94
CA LEU A 364 -12.62 -17.97 -11.47
C LEU A 364 -13.26 -18.92 -12.48
N SER A 365 -14.09 -18.42 -13.40
CA SER A 365 -14.94 -19.30 -14.20
C SER A 365 -14.37 -19.62 -15.59
N LYS A 366 -14.86 -20.71 -16.18
CA LYS A 366 -14.83 -20.93 -17.63
C LYS A 366 -15.70 -19.84 -18.27
N PRO A 367 -15.20 -19.12 -19.28
CA PRO A 367 -15.77 -17.86 -19.74
C PRO A 367 -17.23 -18.05 -20.13
N SER A 368 -18.12 -17.26 -19.55
CA SER A 368 -19.40 -16.94 -20.17
C SER A 368 -19.29 -15.68 -21.04
N SER A 369 -18.22 -14.87 -20.88
CA SER A 369 -17.92 -13.72 -21.74
C SER A 369 -16.42 -13.34 -21.83
N PHE A 370 -15.71 -13.13 -20.72
CA PHE A 370 -14.27 -12.78 -20.72
C PHE A 370 -13.54 -13.21 -19.44
N SER A 371 -12.21 -13.25 -19.46
CA SER A 371 -11.39 -13.63 -18.29
C SER A 371 -10.10 -12.81 -18.16
N PHE A 372 -9.67 -12.58 -16.93
CA PHE A 372 -8.37 -11.96 -16.61
C PHE A 372 -7.28 -12.98 -16.25
N PHE A 373 -7.62 -14.26 -16.13
CA PHE A 373 -6.70 -15.37 -15.80
C PHE A 373 -6.43 -16.27 -17.01
N CYS A 374 -6.20 -15.65 -18.17
CA CYS A 374 -6.01 -16.33 -19.46
C CYS A 374 -4.55 -16.57 -19.87
N ALA A 375 -3.57 -16.07 -19.10
CA ALA A 375 -2.15 -16.18 -19.42
C ALA A 375 -1.35 -16.87 -18.30
N GLN A 376 -0.08 -17.22 -18.57
CA GLN A 376 0.80 -17.88 -17.59
C GLN A 376 0.98 -17.05 -16.31
N PHE A 377 1.06 -15.73 -16.46
CA PHE A 377 1.22 -14.76 -15.38
C PHE A 377 -0.01 -13.85 -15.25
N PRO A 378 -1.05 -14.30 -14.54
CA PRO A 378 -2.21 -13.46 -14.25
C PRO A 378 -1.93 -12.42 -13.14
N ALA A 379 -2.66 -11.32 -13.06
CA ALA A 379 -3.78 -10.94 -13.93
C ALA A 379 -3.31 -10.17 -15.19
N VAL A 380 -3.96 -10.41 -16.33
CA VAL A 380 -3.79 -9.55 -17.52
C VAL A 380 -4.52 -8.23 -17.31
N PHE A 381 -3.99 -7.11 -17.84
CA PHE A 381 -4.63 -5.81 -17.68
C PHE A 381 -5.92 -5.68 -18.50
N PHE A 382 -5.90 -6.12 -19.76
CA PHE A 382 -7.09 -6.26 -20.60
C PHE A 382 -7.56 -7.70 -20.59
N ALA A 383 -8.86 -7.91 -20.43
CA ALA A 383 -9.42 -9.25 -20.42
C ALA A 383 -9.27 -9.95 -21.78
N CYS A 384 -9.04 -11.26 -21.73
CA CYS A 384 -9.11 -12.12 -22.91
C CYS A 384 -10.57 -12.46 -23.24
N SER A 385 -10.90 -12.49 -24.53
CA SER A 385 -12.17 -13.00 -25.06
C SER A 385 -12.07 -14.49 -25.42
N GLU A 386 -13.21 -15.19 -25.57
CA GLU A 386 -13.24 -16.57 -26.09
C GLU A 386 -12.60 -16.69 -27.48
N GLU A 387 -12.69 -15.66 -28.32
CA GLU A 387 -12.08 -15.64 -29.66
C GLU A 387 -10.54 -15.72 -29.61
N ASP A 388 -9.93 -15.11 -28.58
CA ASP A 388 -8.48 -15.10 -28.38
C ASP A 388 -7.95 -16.49 -27.93
N LEU A 389 -8.80 -17.32 -27.32
CA LEU A 389 -8.44 -18.66 -26.84
C LEU A 389 -8.49 -19.74 -27.95
N THR A 390 -9.16 -19.46 -29.07
CA THR A 390 -9.30 -20.41 -30.20
C THR A 390 -8.26 -20.20 -31.31
N THR A 391 -7.59 -19.06 -31.33
CA THR A 391 -6.55 -18.70 -32.31
C THR A 391 -5.15 -19.09 -31.83
N VAL A 392 -4.98 -20.34 -31.37
CA VAL A 392 -3.64 -20.95 -31.24
C VAL A 392 -3.20 -21.43 -32.62
N ALA A 393 -2.75 -20.51 -33.47
CA ALA A 393 -1.83 -20.70 -34.60
C ALA A 393 -2.04 -19.58 -35.65
N GLY A 394 -1.20 -18.54 -35.58
CA GLY A 394 -0.88 -17.65 -36.70
C GLY A 394 -2.05 -16.91 -37.38
N SER A 395 -2.38 -15.71 -36.91
CA SER A 395 -3.01 -14.64 -37.73
C SER A 395 -2.81 -13.31 -36.98
N ILE A 396 -2.12 -12.30 -37.51
CA ILE A 396 -2.64 -11.24 -38.40
C ILE A 396 -3.97 -10.64 -37.92
N ASP A 397 -4.06 -10.28 -36.65
CA ASP A 397 -4.88 -9.16 -36.19
C ASP A 397 -4.05 -8.30 -35.26
N GLY A 398 -4.03 -6.99 -35.47
CA GLY A 398 -3.13 -6.03 -34.81
C GLY A 398 -3.37 -5.81 -33.31
N ARG A 399 -3.72 -6.85 -32.55
CA ARG A 399 -3.80 -6.82 -31.09
C ARG A 399 -2.46 -7.21 -30.46
N SER A 400 -1.97 -6.34 -29.60
CA SER A 400 -0.75 -6.56 -28.81
C SER A 400 -0.94 -7.76 -27.88
N ALA A 401 0.16 -8.48 -27.58
CA ALA A 401 0.16 -9.59 -26.63
C ALA A 401 -0.47 -9.17 -25.29
N PRO A 402 -1.18 -10.06 -24.57
CA PRO A 402 -1.76 -9.73 -23.27
C PRO A 402 -0.63 -9.31 -22.31
N THR A 403 -0.82 -8.15 -21.71
CA THR A 403 0.17 -7.55 -20.83
C THR A 403 -0.34 -7.45 -19.39
N THR A 404 0.56 -7.62 -18.43
CA THR A 404 0.31 -7.42 -17.00
C THR A 404 0.94 -6.10 -16.57
N TRP A 405 0.14 -5.26 -15.93
CA TRP A 405 0.59 -3.98 -15.38
C TRP A 405 0.73 -4.11 -13.87
N ILE A 406 1.95 -4.00 -13.33
CA ILE A 406 2.23 -4.32 -11.92
C ILE A 406 1.35 -3.50 -10.97
N LEU A 407 1.17 -2.20 -11.25
CA LEU A 407 0.37 -1.33 -10.41
C LEU A 407 -1.09 -1.79 -10.27
N TYR A 408 -1.67 -2.40 -11.32
CA TYR A 408 -3.03 -2.92 -11.24
C TYR A 408 -3.11 -4.24 -10.51
N ASN A 409 -2.07 -5.08 -10.56
CA ASN A 409 -1.98 -6.25 -9.68
C ASN A 409 -1.97 -5.84 -8.21
N TYR A 410 -1.32 -4.74 -7.86
CA TYR A 410 -1.38 -4.16 -6.51
C TYR A 410 -2.82 -3.76 -6.12
N TYR A 411 -3.54 -3.04 -6.99
CA TYR A 411 -4.92 -2.67 -6.69
C TYR A 411 -5.87 -3.87 -6.61
N VAL A 412 -5.76 -4.83 -7.53
CA VAL A 412 -6.59 -6.05 -7.54
C VAL A 412 -6.32 -6.88 -6.30
N LEU A 413 -5.06 -7.08 -5.92
CA LEU A 413 -4.67 -7.78 -4.70
C LEU A 413 -5.33 -7.16 -3.47
N ARG A 414 -5.24 -5.83 -3.31
CA ARG A 414 -5.87 -5.14 -2.17
C ARG A 414 -7.40 -5.16 -2.25
N GLY A 415 -7.97 -5.14 -3.46
CA GLY A 415 -9.40 -5.34 -3.69
C GLY A 415 -9.86 -6.73 -3.24
N PHE A 416 -9.11 -7.79 -3.55
CA PHE A 416 -9.42 -9.14 -3.10
C PHE A 416 -9.34 -9.30 -1.59
N VAL A 417 -8.29 -8.76 -0.95
CA VAL A 417 -8.18 -8.76 0.52
C VAL A 417 -9.39 -8.03 1.14
N ARG A 418 -9.73 -6.85 0.63
CA ARG A 418 -10.86 -6.04 1.12
C ARG A 418 -12.22 -6.74 0.94
N ASN A 419 -12.36 -7.53 -0.11
CA ASN A 419 -13.58 -8.29 -0.40
C ASN A 419 -13.52 -9.74 0.09
N LYS A 420 -12.61 -10.08 1.02
CA LYS A 420 -12.54 -11.39 1.69
C LYS A 420 -12.24 -12.57 0.76
N PHE A 421 -11.36 -12.35 -0.24
CA PHE A 421 -10.81 -13.41 -1.11
C PHE A 421 -9.28 -13.54 -0.93
N PRO A 422 -8.80 -13.93 0.26
CA PRO A 422 -7.35 -14.00 0.53
C PRO A 422 -6.62 -14.98 -0.40
N GLY A 423 -7.22 -16.12 -0.76
CA GLY A 423 -6.58 -17.08 -1.66
C GLY A 423 -6.29 -16.53 -3.07
N LEU A 424 -7.17 -15.68 -3.60
CA LEU A 424 -6.93 -15.01 -4.89
C LEU A 424 -5.93 -13.86 -4.77
N ALA A 425 -5.92 -13.16 -3.64
CA ALA A 425 -4.89 -12.17 -3.34
C ALA A 425 -3.50 -12.83 -3.31
N ASP A 426 -3.35 -13.95 -2.59
CA ASP A 426 -2.09 -14.70 -2.52
C ASP A 426 -1.69 -15.27 -3.88
N TYR A 427 -2.66 -15.70 -4.68
CA TYR A 427 -2.41 -16.16 -6.04
C TYR A 427 -1.82 -15.05 -6.92
N ILE A 428 -2.43 -13.86 -6.94
CA ILE A 428 -1.89 -12.71 -7.69
C ILE A 428 -0.52 -12.30 -7.16
N ARG A 429 -0.32 -12.26 -5.84
CA ARG A 429 0.97 -11.95 -5.22
C ARG A 429 2.06 -12.88 -5.73
N ASN A 430 1.82 -14.19 -5.65
CA ASN A 430 2.77 -15.21 -6.05
C ASN A 430 3.03 -15.19 -7.56
N LYS A 431 1.98 -15.04 -8.39
CA LYS A 431 2.14 -14.98 -9.85
C LYS A 431 2.86 -13.72 -10.32
N THR A 432 2.64 -12.58 -9.67
CA THR A 432 3.38 -11.34 -9.95
C THR A 432 4.86 -11.51 -9.59
N ARG A 433 5.16 -12.12 -8.42
CA ARG A 433 6.53 -12.46 -8.02
C ARG A 433 7.20 -13.38 -9.04
N ASP A 434 6.52 -14.45 -9.43
CA ASP A 434 7.08 -15.46 -10.34
C ASP A 434 7.35 -14.86 -11.72
N MET A 435 6.46 -14.00 -12.24
CA MET A 435 6.63 -13.26 -13.49
C MET A 435 7.91 -12.41 -13.49
N ILE A 436 8.07 -11.59 -12.44
CA ILE A 436 9.25 -10.73 -12.32
C ILE A 436 10.51 -11.57 -12.11
N CYS A 437 10.44 -12.68 -11.37
CA CYS A 437 11.58 -13.58 -11.22
C CYS A 437 11.96 -14.26 -12.55
N GLU A 438 11.00 -14.68 -13.37
CA GLU A 438 11.28 -15.31 -14.67
C GLU A 438 11.95 -14.33 -15.64
N ALA A 439 11.53 -13.06 -15.64
CA ALA A 439 12.16 -11.98 -16.40
C ALA A 439 13.66 -11.78 -16.11
N THR A 440 14.14 -12.25 -14.95
CA THR A 440 15.51 -12.04 -14.47
C THR A 440 16.46 -13.19 -14.76
N VAL A 441 15.93 -14.33 -15.17
CA VAL A 441 16.75 -15.51 -15.45
C VAL A 441 17.40 -15.31 -16.83
N PRO A 442 18.74 -15.38 -16.96
CA PRO A 442 19.39 -15.32 -18.26
C PRO A 442 18.78 -16.40 -19.16
N THR A 443 18.24 -15.99 -20.31
CA THR A 443 17.82 -16.92 -21.35
C THR A 443 19.02 -17.81 -21.69
N ARG A 444 18.91 -19.11 -21.39
CA ARG A 444 19.96 -20.10 -21.66
C ARG A 444 20.45 -19.93 -23.11
N PRO A 445 21.75 -19.82 -23.38
CA PRO A 445 22.22 -19.91 -24.76
C PRO A 445 21.94 -21.32 -25.26
N TYR A 446 21.25 -21.39 -26.40
CA TYR A 446 21.03 -22.61 -27.17
C TYR A 446 22.39 -23.27 -27.48
N PHE A 447 22.45 -24.59 -27.31
CA PHE A 447 23.58 -25.49 -27.55
C PHE A 447 24.75 -24.94 -28.39
N SER A 448 25.90 -24.68 -27.75
CA SER A 448 27.21 -24.67 -28.40
C SER A 448 28.12 -25.65 -27.66
N TRP A 449 28.52 -26.70 -28.36
CA TRP A 449 29.12 -27.91 -27.79
C TRP A 449 30.57 -27.76 -27.30
N PHE A 450 31.10 -26.54 -27.14
CA PHE A 450 32.46 -26.32 -26.65
C PHE A 450 32.65 -24.95 -25.97
N ARG A 451 32.62 -24.93 -24.63
CA ARG A 451 33.69 -24.40 -23.76
C ARG A 451 33.23 -24.39 -22.30
N MET A 452 33.99 -25.11 -21.50
CA MET A 452 33.98 -25.05 -20.04
C MET A 452 34.47 -23.66 -19.63
N SER A 453 33.56 -22.78 -19.21
CA SER A 453 33.91 -21.52 -18.53
C SER A 453 33.15 -21.47 -17.20
N LEU A 454 33.85 -21.78 -16.12
CA LEU A 454 33.41 -21.62 -14.73
C LEU A 454 33.56 -20.14 -14.32
N ALA A 455 32.83 -19.25 -14.99
CA ALA A 455 32.57 -17.92 -14.47
C ALA A 455 31.08 -17.87 -14.18
N MET A 456 30.70 -17.83 -12.88
CA MET A 456 29.34 -17.44 -12.50
C MET A 456 29.12 -16.04 -13.05
N GLU A 457 28.43 -15.93 -14.19
CA GLU A 457 27.89 -14.65 -14.64
C GLU A 457 27.04 -14.09 -13.49
N LYS A 458 27.39 -12.87 -13.06
CA LYS A 458 26.55 -12.13 -12.11
C LYS A 458 25.14 -12.07 -12.73
N PRO A 459 24.08 -12.40 -11.97
CA PRO A 459 22.73 -12.32 -12.48
C PRO A 459 22.52 -10.88 -12.96
N THR A 460 22.11 -10.74 -14.22
CA THR A 460 21.70 -9.45 -14.77
C THR A 460 20.62 -8.88 -13.86
N PRO A 461 20.74 -7.61 -13.46
CA PRO A 461 19.74 -6.99 -12.60
C PRO A 461 18.35 -7.09 -13.23
N ALA A 462 17.36 -7.47 -12.42
CA ALA A 462 15.93 -7.36 -12.72
C ALA A 462 15.54 -5.96 -13.17
N ALA A 463 15.43 -5.76 -14.47
CA ALA A 463 14.90 -4.54 -15.03
C ALA A 463 13.40 -4.44 -14.69
N LEU A 464 13.07 -3.66 -13.65
CA LEU A 464 11.68 -3.46 -13.21
C LEU A 464 10.95 -2.58 -14.22
N ALA A 465 10.19 -3.21 -15.11
CA ALA A 465 9.29 -2.53 -16.04
C ALA A 465 7.94 -2.24 -15.38
N ALA A 466 7.20 -1.24 -15.86
CA ALA A 466 5.81 -1.02 -15.43
C ALA A 466 4.86 -2.11 -15.97
N VAL A 467 5.23 -2.71 -17.11
CA VAL A 467 4.42 -3.64 -17.88
C VAL A 467 5.27 -4.85 -18.31
N TYR A 468 4.66 -6.03 -18.33
CA TYR A 468 5.27 -7.29 -18.76
C TYR A 468 4.33 -8.03 -19.71
N ASP A 469 4.88 -8.81 -20.63
CA ASP A 469 4.12 -9.81 -21.40
C ASP A 469 3.65 -10.93 -20.46
N SER A 470 2.34 -11.16 -20.40
CA SER A 470 1.73 -12.11 -19.47
C SER A 470 1.96 -13.58 -19.83
N HIS A 471 2.47 -13.89 -21.03
CA HIS A 471 2.79 -15.26 -21.45
C HIS A 471 4.18 -15.69 -21.00
N ASN A 472 5.20 -14.87 -21.23
CA ASN A 472 6.60 -15.23 -21.04
C ASN A 472 7.30 -14.41 -19.95
N GLY A 473 6.62 -13.42 -19.37
CA GLY A 473 7.18 -12.53 -18.35
C GLY A 473 8.24 -11.57 -18.89
N ALA A 474 8.33 -11.35 -20.20
CA ALA A 474 9.28 -10.41 -20.77
C ALA A 474 8.92 -8.97 -20.38
N PRO A 475 9.89 -8.16 -19.88
CA PRO A 475 9.63 -6.77 -19.54
C PRO A 475 9.39 -5.95 -20.80
N VAL A 476 8.41 -5.05 -20.74
CA VAL A 476 8.17 -4.05 -21.78
C VAL A 476 9.12 -2.87 -21.57
N GLU A 477 10.04 -2.66 -22.51
CA GLU A 477 11.15 -1.71 -22.34
C GLU A 477 10.69 -0.24 -22.32
N VAL A 478 9.63 0.09 -23.05
CA VAL A 478 9.12 1.46 -23.21
C VAL A 478 7.61 1.45 -22.99
N PHE A 479 7.15 2.01 -21.87
CA PHE A 479 5.72 2.11 -21.53
C PHE A 479 5.41 3.45 -20.86
N ASP A 480 4.41 4.19 -21.33
CA ASP A 480 4.18 5.59 -20.91
C ASP A 480 5.49 6.37 -21.05
N ASP A 481 5.93 7.13 -20.06
CA ASP A 481 7.27 7.73 -19.99
C ASP A 481 8.29 6.83 -19.26
N ALA A 482 7.84 5.71 -18.69
CA ALA A 482 8.65 4.79 -17.93
C ALA A 482 9.57 3.95 -18.83
N TYR A 483 10.72 3.62 -18.24
CA TYR A 483 11.77 2.81 -18.84
C TYR A 483 12.09 1.63 -17.91
N LEU A 484 13.01 0.78 -18.34
CA LEU A 484 13.54 -0.32 -17.52
C LEU A 484 14.12 0.20 -16.19
N GLY A 485 13.47 -0.10 -15.07
CA GLY A 485 13.83 0.44 -13.76
C GLY A 485 12.93 1.57 -13.29
N SER A 486 11.64 1.47 -13.58
CA SER A 486 10.63 2.39 -13.11
C SER A 486 10.51 2.36 -11.58
N THR A 487 10.61 3.53 -10.95
CA THR A 487 10.33 3.72 -9.52
C THR A 487 8.93 3.21 -9.17
N LEU A 488 7.92 3.51 -10.00
CA LEU A 488 6.54 3.09 -9.77
C LEU A 488 6.41 1.57 -9.77
N ALA A 489 7.09 0.89 -10.70
CA ALA A 489 7.11 -0.56 -10.78
C ALA A 489 7.75 -1.19 -9.53
N ALA A 490 8.89 -0.66 -9.09
CA ALA A 490 9.56 -1.09 -7.86
C ALA A 490 8.66 -0.89 -6.64
N ALA A 491 8.05 0.28 -6.51
CA ALA A 491 7.16 0.62 -5.42
C ALA A 491 5.93 -0.29 -5.39
N ALA A 492 5.26 -0.50 -6.53
CA ALA A 492 4.10 -1.37 -6.62
C ALA A 492 4.46 -2.82 -6.28
N PHE A 493 5.63 -3.30 -6.74
CA PHE A 493 6.08 -4.66 -6.44
C PHE A 493 6.39 -4.86 -4.94
N LEU A 494 7.11 -3.92 -4.32
CA LEU A 494 7.36 -3.96 -2.87
C LEU A 494 6.06 -3.95 -2.07
N ASN A 495 5.13 -3.08 -2.42
CA ASN A 495 3.81 -2.99 -1.79
C ASN A 495 2.92 -4.23 -2.01
N ILE A 496 3.18 -5.04 -3.04
CA ILE A 496 2.52 -6.36 -3.27
C ILE A 496 3.13 -7.44 -2.37
N LEU A 497 4.46 -7.42 -2.21
CA LEU A 497 5.17 -8.48 -1.51
C LEU A 497 5.13 -8.32 0.01
N LEU A 498 5.21 -7.09 0.50
CA LEU A 498 5.38 -6.80 1.92
C LEU A 498 4.02 -6.63 2.62
N PRO A 499 3.95 -6.89 3.94
CA PRO A 499 2.71 -6.78 4.70
C PRO A 499 2.16 -5.35 4.67
N ALA A 500 0.84 -5.20 4.49
CA ALA A 500 0.17 -3.89 4.42
C ALA A 500 0.00 -3.18 5.77
N VAL A 501 0.35 -3.84 6.88
CA VAL A 501 0.27 -3.31 8.24
C VAL A 501 1.37 -3.92 9.09
N THR A 502 1.96 -3.11 9.96
CA THR A 502 2.92 -3.60 10.95
C THR A 502 2.15 -4.35 12.04
N PRO A 503 2.50 -5.63 12.33
CA PRO A 503 1.79 -6.39 13.35
C PRO A 503 1.97 -5.71 14.72
N PRO A 504 0.93 -5.75 15.58
CA PRO A 504 1.08 -5.25 16.94
C PRO A 504 2.21 -6.01 17.64
N PRO A 505 2.95 -5.35 18.55
CA PRO A 505 3.94 -6.06 19.36
C PRO A 505 3.25 -7.23 20.06
N SER A 506 3.77 -8.44 19.88
CA SER A 506 3.24 -9.60 20.61
C SER A 506 3.40 -9.33 22.12
N PRO A 507 2.37 -9.58 22.94
CA PRO A 507 2.46 -9.41 24.38
C PRO A 507 3.58 -10.29 24.99
N ASP A 508 4.00 -11.35 24.29
CA ASP A 508 4.95 -12.36 24.77
C ASP A 508 6.40 -12.14 24.32
N THR A 509 6.67 -11.17 23.45
CA THR A 509 8.05 -10.83 23.04
C THR A 509 8.39 -9.40 23.43
N PRO A 510 9.12 -9.17 24.54
CA PRO A 510 9.61 -7.83 24.86
C PRO A 510 10.56 -7.36 23.75
N PRO A 511 10.50 -6.08 23.33
CA PRO A 511 11.36 -5.58 22.28
C PRO A 511 12.81 -5.57 22.75
N VAL A 512 13.66 -6.27 21.99
CA VAL A 512 15.11 -6.25 22.19
C VAL A 512 15.64 -4.96 21.57
N ASP A 513 15.54 -3.84 22.28
CA ASP A 513 16.31 -2.65 21.93
C ASP A 513 17.77 -2.88 22.36
N HIS A 514 18.69 -2.88 21.40
CA HIS A 514 20.13 -3.04 21.65
C HIS A 514 20.68 -2.00 22.65
N ARG A 515 20.06 -0.82 22.76
CA ARG A 515 20.42 0.20 23.76
C ARG A 515 19.98 -0.21 25.16
N ILE A 516 18.77 -0.74 25.31
CA ILE A 516 18.25 -1.23 26.59
C ILE A 516 19.05 -2.45 27.05
N LEU A 517 19.44 -3.33 26.12
CA LEU A 517 20.29 -4.49 26.41
C LEU A 517 21.69 -4.09 26.90
N SER A 518 22.27 -3.05 26.28
CA SER A 518 23.54 -2.48 26.72
C SER A 518 23.43 -1.84 28.11
N VAL A 519 22.32 -1.15 28.40
CA VAL A 519 22.06 -0.56 29.72
C VAL A 519 21.88 -1.64 30.78
N ILE A 520 21.09 -2.67 30.51
CA ILE A 520 20.86 -3.80 31.44
C ILE A 520 22.17 -4.55 31.70
N MET A 521 22.96 -4.84 30.66
CA MET A 521 24.26 -5.48 30.79
C MET A 521 25.23 -4.62 31.63
N CYS A 522 25.26 -3.30 31.41
CA CYS A 522 26.06 -2.39 32.23
C CYS A 522 25.62 -2.39 33.70
N VAL A 523 24.31 -2.39 33.97
CA VAL A 523 23.78 -2.44 35.34
C VAL A 523 24.13 -3.77 36.02
N GLU A 524 23.97 -4.90 35.35
CA GLU A 524 24.35 -6.21 35.88
C GLU A 524 25.85 -6.30 36.19
N LEU A 525 26.70 -5.75 35.31
CA LEU A 525 28.14 -5.76 35.50
C LEU A 525 28.57 -4.90 36.70
N VAL A 526 27.91 -3.76 36.93
CA VAL A 526 28.12 -2.92 38.12
C VAL A 526 27.67 -3.63 39.40
N VAL A 527 26.52 -4.30 39.37
CA VAL A 527 26.02 -5.07 40.53
C VAL A 527 26.95 -6.24 40.85
N ALA A 528 27.36 -7.01 39.83
CA ALA A 528 28.29 -8.13 39.99
C ALA A 528 29.65 -7.67 40.55
N PHE A 529 30.17 -6.54 40.06
CA PHE A 529 31.40 -5.94 40.58
C PHE A 529 31.25 -5.48 42.04
N GLY A 530 30.11 -4.88 42.40
CA GLY A 530 29.80 -4.49 43.78
C GLY A 530 29.74 -5.68 44.74
N VAL A 531 29.11 -6.78 44.32
CA VAL A 531 29.07 -8.03 45.09
C VAL A 531 30.47 -8.63 45.23
N ALA A 532 31.26 -8.69 44.15
CA ALA A 532 32.63 -9.19 44.21
C ALA A 532 33.53 -8.36 45.14
N MET A 533 33.43 -7.04 45.07
CA MET A 533 34.21 -6.12 45.90
C MET A 533 33.84 -6.23 47.38
N SER A 534 32.54 -6.34 47.69
CA SER A 534 32.07 -6.54 49.07
C SER A 534 32.54 -7.89 49.63
N CYS A 535 32.47 -8.98 48.86
CA CYS A 535 33.03 -10.27 49.26
C CYS A 535 34.56 -10.21 49.49
N PHE A 536 35.29 -9.47 48.65
CA PHE A 536 36.74 -9.29 48.79
C PHE A 536 37.08 -8.52 50.08
N LEU A 537 36.42 -7.38 50.32
CA LEU A 537 36.62 -6.57 51.52
C LEU A 537 36.28 -7.35 52.79
N PHE A 538 35.21 -8.14 52.77
CA PHE A 538 34.82 -8.99 53.91
C PHE A 538 35.87 -10.06 54.20
N SER A 539 36.43 -10.67 53.16
CA SER A 539 37.49 -11.68 53.29
C SER A 539 38.79 -11.08 53.86
N VAL A 540 39.20 -9.91 53.38
CA VAL A 540 40.37 -9.18 53.90
C VAL A 540 40.15 -8.74 55.35
N TYR A 541 38.96 -8.24 55.68
CA TYR A 541 38.61 -7.84 57.04
C TYR A 541 38.77 -8.98 58.04
N PHE A 542 38.23 -10.17 57.72
CA PHE A 542 38.34 -11.33 58.60
C PHE A 542 39.77 -11.87 58.73
N VAL A 543 40.58 -11.77 57.67
CA VAL A 543 41.99 -12.20 57.72
C VAL A 543 42.83 -11.21 58.54
N ALA A 544 42.59 -9.91 58.40
CA ALA A 544 43.29 -8.87 59.15
C ALA A 544 42.92 -8.85 60.64
N ASN A 545 41.65 -9.11 60.97
CA ASN A 545 41.13 -9.12 62.35
C ASN A 545 41.07 -10.52 63.00
N ARG A 546 41.78 -11.53 62.47
CA ARG A 546 41.90 -12.81 63.21
C ARG A 546 42.55 -12.55 64.57
N PRO A 547 41.91 -12.87 65.70
CA PRO A 547 42.59 -12.86 66.99
C PRO A 547 43.69 -13.92 66.95
N ARG A 548 44.94 -13.48 67.11
CA ARG A 548 46.09 -14.41 67.25
C ARG A 548 45.98 -15.05 68.63
N GLU A 549 45.61 -16.33 68.68
CA GLU A 549 45.63 -17.10 69.93
C GLU A 549 47.06 -17.25 70.44
N THR A 550 47.37 -16.58 71.55
CA THR A 550 48.48 -16.94 72.43
C THR A 550 48.09 -18.14 73.29
N ARG A 551 48.88 -19.21 73.18
CA ARG A 551 48.82 -20.46 73.97
C ARG A 551 48.62 -20.22 75.47
N LEU A 552 47.88 -21.11 76.13
CA LEU A 552 48.35 -21.89 77.30
C LEU A 552 47.31 -22.92 77.77
N SER A 553 47.83 -24.10 78.09
CA SER A 553 47.20 -25.28 78.70
C SER A 553 46.88 -25.11 80.19
N ILE A 554 45.86 -25.83 80.69
CA ILE A 554 45.85 -26.72 81.88
C ILE A 554 44.40 -26.88 82.36
N GLY A 555 43.99 -28.14 82.58
CA GLY A 555 42.65 -28.48 83.04
C GLY A 555 42.51 -28.51 84.56
N SER A 556 41.28 -28.38 85.03
CA SER A 556 40.76 -29.04 86.25
C SER A 556 39.24 -28.85 86.39
N THR A 557 38.51 -29.97 86.45
CA THR A 557 37.40 -30.30 87.37
C THR A 557 36.27 -29.28 87.69
N ALA A 558 35.02 -29.70 87.44
CA ALA A 558 34.00 -30.07 88.45
C ALA A 558 32.53 -29.61 88.20
N HIS A 559 31.63 -30.61 88.20
CA HIS A 559 30.26 -30.68 88.77
C HIS A 559 29.08 -29.76 88.36
N ARG A 560 28.16 -30.34 87.57
CA ARG A 560 26.78 -30.83 87.88
C ARG A 560 25.87 -30.08 88.90
N ARG A 561 24.70 -29.59 88.42
CA ARG A 561 23.33 -29.53 89.04
C ARG A 561 22.41 -28.85 87.98
N SER A 562 21.28 -29.35 87.47
CA SER A 562 20.02 -29.99 87.95
C SER A 562 19.02 -29.05 88.67
N SER A 563 17.89 -28.78 88.01
CA SER A 563 16.56 -28.48 88.58
C SER A 563 15.52 -28.56 87.43
N THR A 564 14.72 -29.64 87.27
CA THR A 564 13.36 -29.87 87.83
C THR A 564 12.41 -28.69 87.61
N GLU A 565 11.37 -28.81 86.77
CA GLU A 565 10.03 -29.26 87.21
C GLU A 565 9.13 -29.79 86.07
N ALA A 566 8.12 -30.57 86.46
CA ALA A 566 7.29 -31.45 85.65
C ALA A 566 5.79 -31.11 85.72
N ALA A 567 5.03 -31.41 84.65
CA ALA A 567 3.62 -31.81 84.69
C ALA A 567 3.26 -32.58 83.39
N ARG A 568 3.16 -33.93 83.39
CA ARG A 568 1.91 -34.75 83.40
C ARG A 568 0.95 -34.41 82.22
N ARG A 569 0.45 -35.32 81.37
CA ARG A 569 0.15 -36.77 81.41
C ARG A 569 -0.17 -37.32 79.99
N ASN A 570 0.25 -38.57 79.74
CA ASN A 570 -0.42 -39.74 79.09
C ASN A 570 -1.14 -39.59 77.73
N CYS A 571 -1.13 -40.55 76.77
CA CYS A 571 -0.55 -41.90 76.68
C CYS A 571 -0.56 -42.39 75.20
N SER A 572 0.48 -43.15 74.83
CA SER A 572 0.54 -44.39 73.98
C SER A 572 -0.27 -44.50 72.67
N GLN A 573 0.40 -44.70 71.52
CA GLN A 573 0.63 -45.99 70.78
C GLN A 573 -0.17 -45.92 69.46
N ASP A 574 0.17 -46.48 68.30
CA ASP A 574 1.22 -47.37 67.80
C ASP A 574 1.22 -47.29 66.24
N ARG A 575 2.36 -47.66 65.62
CA ARG A 575 2.58 -48.27 64.29
C ARG A 575 1.74 -47.95 63.01
N SER A 576 2.50 -47.53 61.99
CA SER A 576 2.76 -48.25 60.70
C SER A 576 1.75 -48.19 59.53
N ASN A 577 2.20 -47.49 58.47
CA ASN A 577 2.29 -47.90 57.05
C ASN A 577 1.07 -47.93 56.08
N ARG A 578 1.29 -47.20 54.97
CA ARG A 578 1.33 -47.62 53.54
C ARG A 578 0.05 -47.77 52.69
N HIS A 579 0.14 -47.01 51.57
CA HIS A 579 -0.04 -47.40 50.15
C HIS A 579 -1.46 -47.74 49.66
N ARG A 580 -1.84 -47.59 48.39
CA ARG A 580 -1.34 -47.06 47.09
C ARG A 580 -2.48 -47.41 46.10
N TYR A 581 -2.62 -46.76 44.96
CA TYR A 581 -2.72 -47.40 43.62
C TYR A 581 -3.01 -46.39 42.52
N ASP A 582 -2.29 -46.60 41.42
CA ASP A 582 -2.20 -45.86 40.17
C ASP A 582 -3.14 -46.44 39.09
N LEU A 583 -3.47 -45.57 38.13
CA LEU A 583 -3.58 -45.70 36.66
C LEU A 583 -4.35 -46.81 35.90
N GLU A 584 -4.88 -46.33 34.74
CA GLU A 584 -5.03 -46.94 33.39
C GLU A 584 -6.38 -47.51 32.89
N ASP A 585 -6.98 -46.73 31.97
CA ASP A 585 -7.11 -47.01 30.51
C ASP A 585 -8.42 -47.56 29.86
N ARG A 586 -8.81 -46.87 28.76
CA ARG A 586 -9.52 -47.28 27.51
C ARG A 586 -10.88 -48.03 27.49
N LYS A 587 -11.90 -47.43 26.83
CA LYS A 587 -12.43 -47.69 25.44
C LYS A 587 -13.93 -47.36 25.25
N ARG A 588 -14.22 -46.68 24.11
CA ARG A 588 -15.36 -46.76 23.16
C ARG A 588 -16.77 -47.15 23.69
N SER A 589 -17.76 -46.26 23.47
CA SER A 589 -18.79 -46.37 22.40
C SER A 589 -20.00 -45.44 22.67
N SER A 590 -20.40 -44.66 21.67
CA SER A 590 -21.64 -43.87 21.53
C SER A 590 -22.93 -44.76 21.54
N PRO A 591 -24.11 -44.22 21.20
CA PRO A 591 -24.90 -43.14 21.82
C PRO A 591 -26.36 -43.59 22.08
N ASN A 592 -27.17 -42.78 22.78
CA ASN A 592 -28.56 -42.43 22.42
C ASN A 592 -29.39 -41.92 23.60
N GLY A 593 -30.31 -41.00 23.29
CA GLY A 593 -31.58 -40.87 23.99
C GLY A 593 -31.70 -39.59 24.83
N LEU A 594 -32.02 -38.45 24.23
CA LEU A 594 -33.38 -37.89 24.09
C LEU A 594 -34.02 -37.39 25.42
N LEU A 595 -34.24 -36.07 25.41
CA LEU A 595 -35.46 -35.34 25.78
C LEU A 595 -35.81 -35.07 27.25
N SER A 596 -36.04 -33.76 27.45
CA SER A 596 -37.20 -33.17 28.17
C SER A 596 -37.15 -33.26 29.70
N ALA A 597 -37.66 -32.31 30.46
CA ALA A 597 -38.30 -31.03 30.21
C ALA A 597 -38.33 -30.30 31.56
N GLU A 598 -38.51 -28.98 31.51
CA GLU A 598 -39.33 -28.18 32.44
C GLU A 598 -39.12 -28.35 33.96
N ASN A 599 -38.73 -27.28 34.65
CA ASN A 599 -39.74 -26.38 35.26
C ASN A 599 -39.13 -25.35 36.23
N ASN A 600 -39.86 -24.24 36.33
CA ASN A 600 -39.99 -23.33 37.48
C ASN A 600 -39.01 -22.15 37.67
N SER A 601 -39.41 -21.05 37.02
CA SER A 601 -39.56 -19.68 37.59
C SER A 601 -40.41 -19.72 38.90
N PRO A 602 -40.49 -18.72 39.83
CA PRO A 602 -40.64 -17.30 39.45
C PRO A 602 -40.31 -16.12 40.43
N TYR A 603 -40.46 -14.91 39.87
CA TYR A 603 -40.60 -13.55 40.45
C TYR A 603 -39.36 -12.92 41.17
N SER A 604 -38.94 -11.67 40.91
CA SER A 604 -39.75 -10.43 40.87
C SER A 604 -39.03 -9.21 40.23
N ASP A 605 -39.88 -8.37 39.62
CA ASP A 605 -39.88 -6.95 39.21
C ASP A 605 -38.72 -5.96 39.51
N CYS A 606 -38.33 -5.20 38.46
CA CYS A 606 -38.54 -3.74 38.32
C CYS A 606 -37.97 -3.17 36.98
N SER A 607 -38.74 -2.34 36.28
CA SER A 607 -38.36 -1.51 35.09
C SER A 607 -38.56 -0.01 35.43
N PRO A 608 -38.33 1.05 34.59
CA PRO A 608 -37.82 1.15 33.20
C PRO A 608 -36.87 2.36 32.82
N ARG A 609 -36.29 2.29 31.59
CA ARG A 609 -35.84 3.37 30.62
C ARG A 609 -34.56 4.21 30.86
N PRO A 610 -33.96 4.90 29.83
CA PRO A 610 -33.96 4.70 28.36
C PRO A 610 -32.56 4.85 27.66
N GLY A 611 -32.46 4.49 26.36
CA GLY A 611 -31.49 5.08 25.42
C GLY A 611 -30.31 4.22 24.95
N ARG A 612 -30.55 3.23 24.08
CA ARG A 612 -29.49 2.55 23.31
C ARG A 612 -29.02 3.44 22.15
N VAL A 613 -27.72 3.75 22.15
CA VAL A 613 -26.93 4.05 20.94
C VAL A 613 -26.28 2.73 20.50
N PRO A 614 -26.28 2.34 19.21
CA PRO A 614 -25.60 1.10 18.80
C PRO A 614 -24.09 1.35 18.75
N ASN A 615 -23.36 0.73 19.69
CA ASN A 615 -21.95 0.42 19.52
C ASN A 615 -21.88 -0.81 18.61
N ASP A 616 -21.63 -0.59 17.32
CA ASP A 616 -21.23 -1.62 16.37
C ASP A 616 -20.12 -1.04 15.50
N LEU A 617 -18.87 -1.42 15.78
CA LEU A 617 -17.81 -1.78 14.82
C LEU A 617 -16.48 -1.87 15.60
N GLU A 618 -16.03 -3.08 15.91
CA GLU A 618 -14.63 -3.54 15.79
C GLU A 618 -14.38 -4.93 16.42
N GLU A 619 -15.36 -5.54 17.07
CA GLU A 619 -15.14 -6.79 17.81
C GLU A 619 -15.57 -8.06 17.03
N ALA A 620 -15.24 -8.15 15.74
CA ALA A 620 -15.52 -9.35 14.92
C ALA A 620 -14.35 -9.82 14.05
N LEU A 621 -13.10 -9.56 14.45
CA LEU A 621 -11.90 -10.13 13.79
C LEU A 621 -10.93 -10.85 14.72
N LEU A 622 -11.30 -11.10 15.98
CA LEU A 622 -10.44 -11.81 16.93
C LEU A 622 -11.20 -12.90 17.69
N SER A 623 -11.58 -13.97 17.00
CA SER A 623 -11.78 -15.28 17.66
C SER A 623 -11.79 -16.42 16.66
N GLY A 624 -10.81 -17.33 16.76
CA GLY A 624 -10.89 -18.67 16.17
C GLY A 624 -9.63 -19.15 15.46
N ALA A 625 -8.67 -19.66 16.24
CA ALA A 625 -7.65 -20.70 15.95
C ALA A 625 -7.03 -20.74 14.53
N GLY A 626 -5.73 -20.58 14.31
CA GLY A 626 -4.60 -21.10 15.08
C GLY A 626 -3.98 -22.28 14.34
N GLU A 627 -3.15 -22.03 13.32
CA GLU A 627 -2.17 -22.99 12.79
C GLU A 627 -0.89 -22.25 12.38
N HIS A 628 0.23 -22.94 12.61
CA HIS A 628 1.58 -22.42 12.82
C HIS A 628 2.15 -21.48 11.76
N TYR A 629 2.61 -20.31 12.20
CA TYR A 629 3.61 -19.53 11.48
C TYR A 629 4.98 -20.18 11.66
N GLY A 630 5.63 -20.49 10.54
CA GLY A 630 6.95 -21.11 10.49
C GLY A 630 8.01 -20.25 11.17
N SER A 631 8.69 -20.85 12.15
CA SER A 631 9.97 -20.41 12.68
C SER A 631 10.98 -20.29 11.54
N PHE A 632 11.65 -19.15 11.44
CA PHE A 632 12.89 -19.02 10.68
C PHE A 632 14.03 -19.62 11.53
N ASP A 633 14.22 -20.93 11.43
CA ASP A 633 15.52 -21.51 11.69
C ASP A 633 16.30 -21.53 10.38
N GLU A 634 17.35 -20.70 10.32
CA GLU A 634 18.42 -20.81 9.32
C GLU A 634 19.17 -22.13 9.54
N ALA A 635 18.62 -23.22 9.02
CA ALA A 635 19.32 -24.49 8.89
C ALA A 635 19.16 -25.00 7.45
N GLU A 636 20.24 -24.80 6.69
CA GLU A 636 20.63 -25.53 5.47
C GLU A 636 19.50 -25.96 4.52
N GLN A 637 18.88 -24.99 3.83
CA GLN A 637 18.15 -25.30 2.59
C GLN A 637 19.10 -25.24 1.38
N PRO A 638 19.07 -26.23 0.48
CA PRO A 638 19.85 -26.21 -0.75
C PRO A 638 19.45 -25.01 -1.60
N GLN A 639 20.44 -24.26 -2.09
CA GLN A 639 20.24 -23.06 -2.90
C GLN A 639 19.48 -23.39 -4.19
N SER A 640 18.16 -23.19 -4.20
CA SER A 640 17.35 -23.26 -5.41
C SER A 640 17.62 -22.06 -6.33
N LEU A 641 17.46 -22.23 -7.63
CA LEU A 641 17.56 -21.17 -8.63
C LEU A 641 16.65 -19.95 -8.32
N SER A 642 15.50 -20.16 -7.67
CA SER A 642 14.57 -19.08 -7.28
C SER A 642 15.15 -18.14 -6.22
N ASN A 643 15.95 -18.67 -5.28
CA ASN A 643 16.59 -17.86 -4.24
C ASN A 643 17.65 -16.91 -4.80
N PHE A 644 18.24 -17.25 -5.94
CA PHE A 644 19.25 -16.41 -6.59
C PHE A 644 18.62 -15.23 -7.34
N ALA A 645 17.56 -15.50 -8.11
CA ALA A 645 16.77 -14.46 -8.79
C ALA A 645 16.18 -13.45 -7.78
N TRP A 646 15.69 -13.93 -6.64
CA TRP A 646 15.21 -13.08 -5.56
C TRP A 646 16.31 -12.20 -4.95
N LYS A 647 17.48 -12.77 -4.65
CA LYS A 647 18.63 -12.00 -4.16
C LYS A 647 19.12 -10.98 -5.19
N ALA A 648 19.04 -11.30 -6.49
CA ALA A 648 19.35 -10.38 -7.57
C ALA A 648 18.34 -9.23 -7.60
N ALA A 649 17.04 -9.52 -7.68
CA ALA A 649 15.97 -8.52 -7.64
C ALA A 649 16.07 -7.59 -6.42
N LYS A 650 16.38 -8.13 -5.23
CA LYS A 650 16.61 -7.33 -4.02
C LYS A 650 17.79 -6.36 -4.16
N ARG A 651 18.90 -6.79 -4.76
CA ARG A 651 20.05 -5.89 -5.04
C ARG A 651 19.70 -4.84 -6.09
N VAL A 652 18.82 -5.16 -7.03
CA VAL A 652 18.39 -4.21 -8.05
C VAL A 652 17.45 -3.17 -7.48
N LEU A 653 16.50 -3.62 -6.65
CA LEU A 653 15.62 -2.74 -5.88
C LEU A 653 16.48 -1.72 -5.12
N ALA A 654 17.55 -2.15 -4.45
CA ALA A 654 18.52 -1.30 -3.75
C ALA A 654 19.40 -0.40 -4.66
N SER A 655 19.43 -0.64 -5.97
CA SER A 655 20.25 0.12 -6.94
C SER A 655 19.44 1.12 -7.78
N ILE A 656 18.19 0.76 -8.13
CA ILE A 656 17.23 1.59 -8.87
C ILE A 656 16.54 2.56 -7.91
N SER A 657 16.41 2.13 -6.67
CA SER A 657 15.86 2.89 -5.57
C SER A 657 16.86 2.69 -4.43
N PRO A 658 17.45 3.74 -3.83
CA PRO A 658 18.42 3.56 -2.74
C PRO A 658 17.77 3.06 -1.43
N TRP A 659 16.67 2.33 -1.55
CA TRP A 659 15.79 1.77 -0.54
C TRP A 659 15.99 0.25 -0.56
#